data_AF-A0A7S1A5H6-F1
#
_entry.id   AF-A0A7S1A5H6-F1
#
_cell.length_a   1.000
_cell.length_b   1.000
_cell.length_c   1.000
_cell.angle_alpha   90.00
_cell.angle_beta   90.00
_cell.angle_gamma   90.00
#
_symmetry.space_group_name_H-M   'P 1'
#
loop_
_entity.id
_entity.type
_entity.pdbx_description
1 polymer ?
#
loop_
_entity_poly.entity_id
_entity_poly.type
_entity_poly.pdbx_seq_one_letter_code
_entity_poly.pdbx_strand_id
1 'polypeptide(L)'
;ANSLSWTTLVLAGVACVGSAAATFSGLADEAFAASSFSEPNVDSTLRHWLQTLKVELPVYSSTVDGVNITISTGSCGHFDLEKLGPIGNTNETTLSVVAEDVSAECALHWAVASVYLPALHGEGDAVVTIENSNFSTSAVIGTSGQPPLPETLTLFGCEAQIDITKLQLSTNILADIVDPVIRFFVNMALKAELCNVLVPVAEKEVSDLLHNASELIGGYLATTSTSPSPKTPLPEPRSDFIDFSSNSGVVMVHQLLQGYLTNPNSKFNINTLISGYLPPDGIVSLQALNLFPLEVNLSVGDLGVLEVDVKDVTIGGLNSIEQLYLNSADPQRLAFGFGMGELSINVSLALTVTPTSQTISDDPLVEAFDLALSLKSLGTSGAFYLALNGTQLKTLAIDQLAQIGCLATGMHFVSETNASVQLGTAIPSLIPASTAAPLETGLDSLVDTLVKVLMTQFAPTLESVGNHAMNVSLRDALNTQIGLAVGAPCLPPLPQYASPLFSTSASYASGAFLFLGAVSVVLASLGCHLKRFVATPDNARSVVGKSVPGPSTGPGTPLAASTNGGPHEILDDVPGDQGHGRGRRQWDCLAFHPRTHPAACMGLPLLILMTCLAFLSSNTGEGVLIRASINADGQEVINLPPVFQFSLISSVKDMLNAEVYWLAFLIAAFSGVWPYLKLFTMLACLLLPTWLLKVSKRQKILNFVDAYGKWSLVDTFVMVLFMVAFAFDLDQDSFSPEVKQLFQELGYGAKFQVYVYPAWGFHLFLLATIASLILGHVVCGVHRYAEKIGEFDEREDGVPQSTTRNRLCAALPKPDGWMGAVAVHGPTAMIGLSLTLVIIGAGFLDTFQFRFEGLAGYILGPEASVRPYSDVTLMLAVPGSNPGGEGRFGMHFIQIAFFLFSFVVVVFYLTLLLVLWAAPLTVGKQRHLLVVVQVLNAWAGLDVFCVTILAAIFEIRRFALFIVGGKCDAINQLISASPLADQITPDTCFDVVTEMKSGYWVLVLAAFISGVTGQVMLARCSNALCAVHQPHAVSPA
;
A
#
# COMPACT_ATOMS: atom_id res chain seq x y z
N ALA A 1 3.95 13.16 -1.97
CA ALA A 1 3.83 13.63 -0.58
C ALA A 1 3.29 12.57 0.42
N ASN A 2 3.10 11.30 0.01
CA ASN A 2 2.47 10.25 0.85
C ASN A 2 3.40 9.08 1.22
N SER A 3 4.72 9.27 1.21
CA SER A 3 5.70 8.22 1.50
C SER A 3 6.30 8.41 2.89
N LEU A 4 5.54 8.10 3.96
CA LEU A 4 6.06 8.12 5.32
C LEU A 4 5.48 7.00 6.21
N SER A 5 5.77 5.73 5.90
CA SER A 5 5.67 4.65 6.90
C SER A 5 6.68 3.53 6.55
N TRP A 6 7.51 3.16 7.54
CA TRP A 6 8.61 2.18 7.50
C TRP A 6 9.74 2.43 6.50
N THR A 7 9.42 2.77 5.25
CA THR A 7 10.39 3.30 4.29
C THR A 7 11.05 4.55 4.82
N THR A 8 10.41 5.40 5.64
CA THR A 8 11.07 6.57 6.23
C THR A 8 12.13 6.25 7.28
N LEU A 9 12.06 5.11 7.96
CA LEU A 9 13.05 4.74 8.98
C LEU A 9 14.28 4.12 8.31
N VAL A 10 14.06 3.34 7.25
CA VAL A 10 15.12 2.80 6.38
C VAL A 10 15.68 3.89 5.47
N LEU A 11 14.85 4.77 4.92
CA LEU A 11 15.24 6.00 4.20
C LEU A 11 15.80 7.06 5.15
N ALA A 12 15.55 7.05 6.46
CA ALA A 12 16.29 7.90 7.39
C ALA A 12 17.72 7.35 7.56
N GLY A 13 17.92 6.03 7.53
CA GLY A 13 19.25 5.42 7.44
C GLY A 13 19.95 5.71 6.11
N VAL A 14 19.26 5.58 4.98
CA VAL A 14 19.79 5.88 3.63
C VAL A 14 19.94 7.39 3.40
N ALA A 15 19.05 8.22 3.96
CA ALA A 15 19.18 9.68 3.96
C ALA A 15 20.19 10.16 4.99
N CYS A 16 20.53 9.40 6.05
CA CYS A 16 21.70 9.70 6.90
C CYS A 16 23.00 9.57 6.08
N VAL A 17 23.10 8.55 5.23
CA VAL A 17 24.22 8.38 4.30
C VAL A 17 24.16 9.40 3.15
N GLY A 18 22.97 9.64 2.60
CA GLY A 18 22.73 10.59 1.51
C GLY A 18 22.81 12.06 1.91
N SER A 19 22.51 12.43 3.16
CA SER A 19 22.64 13.79 3.67
C SER A 19 24.07 14.09 4.13
N ALA A 20 24.83 13.10 4.61
CA ALA A 20 26.28 13.21 4.77
C ALA A 20 26.97 13.38 3.40
N ALA A 21 26.53 12.64 2.38
CA ALA A 21 26.99 12.83 1.00
C ALA A 21 26.54 14.17 0.39
N ALA A 22 25.33 14.65 0.70
CA ALA A 22 24.80 15.92 0.18
C ALA A 22 25.32 17.17 0.93
N THR A 23 25.80 17.04 2.17
CA THR A 23 26.56 18.13 2.82
C THR A 23 27.98 18.22 2.28
N PHE A 24 28.57 17.10 1.86
CA PHE A 24 29.81 17.10 1.07
C PHE A 24 29.59 17.62 -0.36
N SER A 25 28.44 17.33 -1.00
CA SER A 25 28.11 17.87 -2.34
C SER A 25 27.68 19.34 -2.30
N GLY A 26 27.03 19.81 -1.24
CA GLY A 26 26.63 21.21 -1.07
C GLY A 26 27.81 22.16 -0.86
N LEU A 27 28.91 21.67 -0.28
CA LEU A 27 30.20 22.37 -0.26
C LEU A 27 30.86 22.39 -1.65
N ALA A 28 30.54 21.42 -2.52
CA ALA A 28 30.98 21.40 -3.90
C ALA A 28 30.12 22.30 -4.81
N ASP A 29 28.80 22.41 -4.61
CA ASP A 29 27.90 23.12 -5.55
C ASP A 29 28.04 24.66 -5.56
N GLU A 30 28.60 25.31 -4.53
CA GLU A 30 28.82 26.76 -4.53
C GLU A 30 30.09 27.22 -5.26
N ALA A 31 30.96 26.30 -5.70
CA ALA A 31 32.24 26.64 -6.34
C ALA A 31 32.27 26.45 -7.88
N PHE A 32 31.22 25.92 -8.51
CA PHE A 32 31.32 25.40 -9.88
C PHE A 32 30.29 26.01 -10.83
N ALA A 33 30.75 26.99 -11.61
CA ALA A 33 30.08 27.48 -12.81
C ALA A 33 30.88 27.03 -14.04
N ALA A 34 30.28 26.16 -14.85
CA ALA A 34 30.91 25.49 -15.98
C ALA A 34 31.30 26.42 -17.14
N SER A 35 32.49 26.21 -17.70
CA SER A 35 32.88 26.70 -19.03
C SER A 35 33.56 25.59 -19.82
N SER A 36 33.15 25.40 -21.07
CA SER A 36 33.55 24.30 -21.95
C SER A 36 34.93 24.51 -22.59
N PHE A 37 35.89 23.60 -22.40
CA PHE A 37 37.09 23.50 -23.23
C PHE A 37 37.54 22.04 -23.46
N SER A 38 38.39 21.85 -24.46
CA SER A 38 38.73 20.58 -25.13
C SER A 38 39.86 19.79 -24.44
N GLU A 39 39.78 18.45 -24.54
CA GLU A 39 40.74 17.45 -24.04
C GLU A 39 42.23 17.83 -24.23
N PRO A 40 43.07 17.77 -23.18
CA PRO A 40 44.52 17.90 -23.31
C PRO A 40 45.19 16.61 -23.78
N ASN A 41 46.25 16.77 -24.57
CA ASN A 41 47.02 15.72 -25.21
C ASN A 41 48.00 15.08 -24.19
N VAL A 42 48.01 13.74 -24.10
CA VAL A 42 48.62 12.92 -23.01
C VAL A 42 50.17 12.77 -23.09
N ASP A 43 50.88 13.69 -23.74
CA ASP A 43 52.33 13.53 -24.01
C ASP A 43 53.25 14.52 -23.25
N SER A 44 52.78 15.17 -22.16
CA SER A 44 53.60 16.11 -21.36
C SER A 44 54.20 15.47 -20.10
N THR A 45 55.24 14.65 -20.25
CA THR A 45 56.01 14.08 -19.11
C THR A 45 56.64 15.18 -18.23
N LEU A 46 56.79 14.96 -16.92
CA LEU A 46 57.51 15.82 -15.97
C LEU A 46 58.89 16.22 -16.51
N ARG A 47 59.60 15.29 -17.15
CA ARG A 47 60.90 15.56 -17.79
C ARG A 47 60.81 16.62 -18.90
N HIS A 48 59.76 16.58 -19.71
CA HIS A 48 59.53 17.59 -20.75
C HIS A 48 59.24 18.96 -20.10
N TRP A 49 58.43 18.99 -19.06
CA TRP A 49 58.13 20.22 -18.32
C TRP A 49 59.36 20.82 -17.63
N LEU A 50 60.27 20.00 -17.09
CA LEU A 50 61.55 20.47 -16.54
C LEU A 50 62.49 21.04 -17.61
N GLN A 51 62.45 20.52 -18.83
CA GLN A 51 63.23 21.06 -19.94
C GLN A 51 62.76 22.44 -20.39
N THR A 52 61.47 22.75 -20.21
CA THR A 52 60.89 24.06 -20.51
C THR A 52 60.98 25.04 -19.34
N LEU A 53 61.31 24.56 -18.13
CA LEU A 53 61.48 25.37 -16.93
C LEU A 53 62.62 26.39 -17.07
N LYS A 54 62.36 27.66 -16.71
CA LYS A 54 63.36 28.73 -16.65
C LYS A 54 63.38 29.39 -15.28
N VAL A 55 64.58 29.66 -14.76
CA VAL A 55 64.81 30.33 -13.48
C VAL A 55 65.72 31.54 -13.72
N GLU A 56 65.23 32.74 -13.45
CA GLU A 56 66.03 33.96 -13.57
C GLU A 56 66.96 34.14 -12.36
N LEU A 57 68.21 34.55 -12.60
CA LEU A 57 69.20 34.84 -11.57
C LEU A 57 69.24 36.35 -11.26
N PRO A 58 69.37 36.75 -9.99
CA PRO A 58 69.41 38.15 -9.60
C PRO A 58 70.68 38.87 -10.09
N VAL A 59 70.59 40.20 -10.26
CA VAL A 59 71.76 41.03 -10.58
C VAL A 59 72.77 41.01 -9.43
N TYR A 60 74.05 40.83 -9.73
CA TYR A 60 75.12 40.80 -8.74
C TYR A 60 76.24 41.76 -9.07
N SER A 61 76.77 42.45 -8.07
CA SER A 61 77.94 43.32 -8.23
C SER A 61 78.87 43.19 -7.04
N SER A 62 80.16 42.97 -7.29
CA SER A 62 81.17 42.85 -6.24
C SER A 62 82.50 43.46 -6.70
N THR A 63 83.37 43.79 -5.75
CA THR A 63 84.72 44.30 -6.02
C THR A 63 85.74 43.32 -5.44
N VAL A 64 86.53 42.67 -6.30
CA VAL A 64 87.57 41.71 -5.89
C VAL A 64 88.92 42.23 -6.37
N ASP A 65 89.90 42.36 -5.48
CA ASP A 65 91.26 42.84 -5.78
C ASP A 65 91.36 44.11 -6.64
N GLY A 66 90.44 45.08 -6.42
CA GLY A 66 90.41 46.34 -7.15
C GLY A 66 89.73 46.26 -8.53
N VAL A 67 88.93 45.24 -8.77
CA VAL A 67 88.18 45.02 -10.00
C VAL A 67 86.70 44.86 -9.66
N ASN A 68 85.86 45.73 -10.21
CA ASN A 68 84.40 45.63 -10.11
C ASN A 68 83.91 44.60 -11.12
N ILE A 69 83.19 43.58 -10.65
CA ILE A 69 82.59 42.52 -11.44
C ILE A 69 81.07 42.64 -11.25
N THR A 70 80.34 42.75 -12.35
CA THR A 70 78.89 42.85 -12.38
C THR A 70 78.31 41.75 -13.26
N ILE A 71 77.31 41.03 -12.76
CA ILE A 71 76.51 40.06 -13.50
C ILE A 71 75.14 40.70 -13.66
N SER A 72 74.80 41.08 -14.88
CA SER A 72 73.67 41.98 -15.19
C SER A 72 72.39 41.24 -15.55
N THR A 73 72.51 40.06 -16.16
CA THR A 73 71.41 39.17 -16.52
C THR A 73 71.90 37.73 -16.38
N GLY A 74 71.04 36.85 -15.89
CA GLY A 74 71.34 35.43 -15.81
C GLY A 74 70.04 34.62 -15.81
N SER A 75 70.03 33.49 -16.48
CA SER A 75 68.90 32.56 -16.50
C SER A 75 69.40 31.14 -16.60
N CYS A 76 68.85 30.26 -15.77
CA CYS A 76 69.05 28.81 -15.84
C CYS A 76 67.84 28.17 -16.52
N GLY A 77 68.09 27.19 -17.38
CA GLY A 77 67.05 26.40 -18.04
C GLY A 77 67.57 25.02 -18.44
N HIS A 78 66.74 24.27 -19.17
CA HIS A 78 67.03 22.86 -19.50
C HIS A 78 67.31 22.02 -18.26
N PHE A 79 66.44 22.14 -17.25
CA PHE A 79 66.57 21.34 -16.04
C PHE A 79 66.29 19.87 -16.37
N ASP A 80 67.11 18.97 -15.83
CA ASP A 80 66.85 17.53 -15.82
C ASP A 80 67.31 16.94 -14.48
N LEU A 81 66.72 15.84 -14.06
CA LEU A 81 67.10 15.15 -12.82
C LEU A 81 66.88 13.64 -12.95
N GLU A 82 67.69 12.85 -12.24
CA GLU A 82 67.62 11.39 -12.32
C GLU A 82 66.51 10.83 -11.44
N LYS A 83 66.35 11.41 -10.24
CA LYS A 83 65.44 10.89 -9.23
C LYS A 83 64.80 12.02 -8.43
N LEU A 84 63.48 11.96 -8.33
CA LEU A 84 62.65 12.76 -7.42
C LEU A 84 61.95 11.80 -6.46
N GLY A 85 61.87 12.13 -5.19
CA GLY A 85 61.03 11.36 -4.30
C GLY A 85 61.27 11.61 -2.81
N PRO A 86 60.51 10.92 -1.96
CA PRO A 86 60.63 11.08 -0.52
C PRO A 86 61.92 10.44 0.04
N ILE A 87 62.51 11.05 1.08
CA ILE A 87 63.70 10.53 1.79
C ILE A 87 63.28 9.66 2.99
N GLY A 88 63.71 8.39 3.01
CA GLY A 88 63.67 7.53 4.20
C GLY A 88 62.27 7.05 4.61
N ASN A 89 62.17 6.40 5.79
CA ASN A 89 60.89 6.08 6.41
C ASN A 89 60.24 7.39 6.88
N THR A 90 59.37 7.95 6.06
CA THR A 90 58.50 9.06 6.44
C THR A 90 57.64 8.63 7.63
N ASN A 91 57.80 9.29 8.78
CA ASN A 91 56.85 9.18 9.88
C ASN A 91 55.55 9.91 9.49
N GLU A 92 54.44 9.65 10.18
CA GLU A 92 53.08 10.15 9.87
C GLU A 92 52.91 11.69 9.80
N THR A 93 53.95 12.47 10.11
CA THR A 93 53.88 13.94 10.25
C THR A 93 54.91 14.72 9.43
N THR A 94 55.87 14.06 8.77
CA THR A 94 56.99 14.72 8.08
C THR A 94 57.14 14.25 6.65
N LEU A 95 57.05 15.17 5.69
CA LEU A 95 57.31 14.93 4.27
C LEU A 95 58.73 15.41 3.94
N SER A 96 59.67 14.52 3.63
CA SER A 96 61.02 14.92 3.20
C SER A 96 61.18 14.68 1.71
N VAL A 97 61.49 15.71 0.94
CA VAL A 97 61.62 15.68 -0.52
C VAL A 97 63.10 15.75 -0.89
N VAL A 98 63.53 14.91 -1.84
CA VAL A 98 64.84 14.98 -2.46
C VAL A 98 64.76 14.95 -3.98
N ALA A 99 65.59 15.77 -4.61
CA ALA A 99 65.96 15.66 -6.02
C ALA A 99 67.46 15.33 -6.10
N GLU A 100 67.79 14.19 -6.73
CA GLU A 100 69.16 13.72 -6.95
C GLU A 100 69.58 13.93 -8.41
N ASP A 101 70.87 14.22 -8.61
CA ASP A 101 71.49 14.41 -9.92
C ASP A 101 70.79 15.46 -10.79
N VAL A 102 70.42 16.58 -10.16
CA VAL A 102 69.90 17.76 -10.84
C VAL A 102 70.99 18.34 -11.74
N SER A 103 70.62 18.55 -13.00
CA SER A 103 71.43 19.22 -14.02
C SER A 103 70.68 20.41 -14.59
N ALA A 104 71.42 21.44 -14.98
CA ALA A 104 70.87 22.65 -15.56
C ALA A 104 71.95 23.40 -16.35
N GLU A 105 71.52 24.23 -17.31
CA GLU A 105 72.39 25.13 -18.05
C GLU A 105 72.01 26.58 -17.74
N CYS A 106 72.96 27.34 -17.19
CA CYS A 106 72.78 28.75 -16.87
C CYS A 106 73.57 29.63 -17.84
N ALA A 107 72.86 30.53 -18.52
CA ALA A 107 73.46 31.57 -19.33
C ALA A 107 73.47 32.88 -18.54
N LEU A 108 74.60 33.57 -18.46
CA LEU A 108 74.72 34.85 -17.76
C LEU A 108 75.66 35.82 -18.47
N HIS A 109 75.40 37.11 -18.30
CA HIS A 109 76.19 38.20 -18.86
C HIS A 109 77.00 38.90 -17.77
N TRP A 110 78.32 38.86 -17.88
CA TRP A 110 79.25 39.46 -16.93
C TRP A 110 79.96 40.67 -17.54
N ALA A 111 80.26 41.65 -16.70
CA ALA A 111 81.09 42.79 -17.03
C ALA A 111 82.07 43.06 -15.90
N VAL A 112 83.27 43.50 -16.26
CA VAL A 112 84.39 43.71 -15.37
C VAL A 112 85.04 45.05 -15.68
N ALA A 113 85.33 45.85 -14.64
CA ALA A 113 86.02 47.11 -14.75
C ALA A 113 87.03 47.29 -13.61
N SER A 114 88.31 47.51 -13.93
CA SER A 114 89.32 47.80 -12.91
C SER A 114 89.11 49.20 -12.31
N VAL A 115 89.15 49.27 -10.97
CA VAL A 115 89.08 50.50 -10.19
C VAL A 115 90.38 51.31 -10.29
N TYR A 116 91.51 50.64 -10.51
CA TYR A 116 92.85 51.26 -10.59
C TYR A 116 93.29 51.59 -12.02
N LEU A 117 92.76 50.89 -13.04
CA LEU A 117 93.10 51.06 -14.46
C LEU A 117 91.83 51.06 -15.33
N PRO A 118 91.19 52.22 -15.59
CA PRO A 118 89.92 52.31 -16.32
C PRO A 118 89.95 51.75 -17.76
N ALA A 119 91.15 51.63 -18.36
CA ALA A 119 91.33 51.00 -19.67
C ALA A 119 91.16 49.47 -19.65
N LEU A 120 91.16 48.86 -18.46
CA LEU A 120 91.03 47.43 -18.24
C LEU A 120 89.57 47.12 -17.89
N HIS A 121 88.74 47.06 -18.92
CA HIS A 121 87.34 46.64 -18.88
C HIS A 121 87.12 45.48 -19.84
N GLY A 122 86.18 44.60 -19.50
CA GLY A 122 85.79 43.48 -20.35
C GLY A 122 84.39 43.03 -20.00
N GLU A 123 83.62 42.67 -21.00
CA GLU A 123 82.28 42.10 -20.84
C GLU A 123 82.15 40.88 -21.73
N GLY A 124 81.23 40.00 -21.39
CA GLY A 124 80.96 38.82 -22.18
C GLY A 124 79.92 37.91 -21.57
N ASP A 125 79.53 36.92 -22.35
CA ASP A 125 78.62 35.87 -21.91
C ASP A 125 79.41 34.72 -21.27
N ALA A 126 78.76 34.07 -20.30
CA ALA A 126 79.20 32.83 -19.71
C ALA A 126 78.06 31.81 -19.75
N VAL A 127 78.42 30.56 -20.04
CA VAL A 127 77.53 29.41 -19.95
C VAL A 127 78.06 28.48 -18.87
N VAL A 128 77.23 28.22 -17.88
CA VAL A 128 77.55 27.40 -16.71
C VAL A 128 76.72 26.12 -16.79
N THR A 129 77.39 24.97 -16.83
CA THR A 129 76.74 23.66 -16.75
C THR A 129 76.83 23.14 -15.33
N ILE A 130 75.68 22.75 -14.81
CA ILE A 130 75.50 22.18 -13.48
C ILE A 130 75.08 20.72 -13.69
N GLU A 131 75.73 19.81 -12.99
CA GLU A 131 75.43 18.36 -13.01
C GLU A 131 75.69 17.80 -11.61
N ASN A 132 75.22 16.59 -11.30
CA ASN A 132 75.42 15.90 -10.00
C ASN A 132 75.01 16.76 -8.77
N SER A 133 74.04 17.66 -8.94
CA SER A 133 73.60 18.55 -7.87
C SER A 133 72.42 17.93 -7.13
N ASN A 134 72.39 18.09 -5.81
CA ASN A 134 71.36 17.49 -4.97
C ASN A 134 70.60 18.57 -4.19
N PHE A 135 69.29 18.42 -4.11
CA PHE A 135 68.41 19.29 -3.35
C PHE A 135 67.57 18.47 -2.37
N SER A 136 67.46 18.92 -1.13
CA SER A 136 66.61 18.30 -0.13
C SER A 136 65.90 19.32 0.74
N THR A 137 64.64 19.05 1.10
CA THR A 137 63.90 19.84 2.09
C THR A 137 62.89 18.95 2.82
N SER A 138 62.52 19.31 4.05
CA SER A 138 61.52 18.61 4.84
C SER A 138 60.38 19.54 5.21
N ALA A 139 59.14 19.05 5.16
CA ALA A 139 57.93 19.75 5.54
C ALA A 139 57.26 19.09 6.74
N VAL A 140 56.76 19.89 7.67
CA VAL A 140 55.88 19.48 8.77
C VAL A 140 54.62 20.32 8.73
N ILE A 141 53.48 19.65 8.90
CA ILE A 141 52.17 20.29 9.01
C ILE A 141 51.88 20.59 10.48
N GLY A 142 51.67 21.85 10.81
CA GLY A 142 51.23 22.31 12.12
C GLY A 142 49.72 22.28 12.24
N THR A 143 49.21 21.77 13.37
CA THR A 143 47.79 21.74 13.69
C THR A 143 47.45 22.69 14.84
N SER A 144 46.25 23.28 14.85
CA SER A 144 45.75 24.08 15.96
C SER A 144 44.30 23.72 16.34
N GLY A 145 43.84 24.17 17.51
CA GLY A 145 42.47 23.95 17.98
C GLY A 145 42.17 22.57 18.58
N GLN A 146 40.88 22.36 18.93
CA GLN A 146 40.32 21.05 19.30
C GLN A 146 38.96 20.88 18.61
N PRO A 147 38.75 19.85 17.75
CA PRO A 147 39.74 18.87 17.29
C PRO A 147 40.92 19.52 16.54
N PRO A 148 42.10 18.87 16.50
CA PRO A 148 43.27 19.43 15.81
C PRO A 148 42.95 19.61 14.32
N LEU A 149 43.16 20.82 13.81
CA LEU A 149 42.92 21.21 12.43
C LEU A 149 44.24 21.64 11.78
N PRO A 150 44.59 21.13 10.58
CA PRO A 150 45.79 21.54 9.85
C PRO A 150 45.75 23.02 9.47
N GLU A 151 46.72 23.81 9.92
CA GLU A 151 46.68 25.27 9.71
C GLU A 151 47.92 25.80 8.99
N THR A 152 49.08 25.19 9.20
CA THR A 152 50.35 25.72 8.66
C THR A 152 51.19 24.62 8.06
N LEU A 153 51.89 24.92 6.98
CA LEU A 153 52.98 24.13 6.43
C LEU A 153 54.30 24.83 6.79
N THR A 154 55.21 24.11 7.44
CA THR A 154 56.55 24.60 7.77
C THR A 154 57.60 23.74 7.10
N LEU A 155 58.45 24.37 6.29
CA LEU A 155 59.57 23.78 5.60
C LEU A 155 60.86 24.06 6.39
N PHE A 156 61.69 23.03 6.57
CA PHE A 156 62.94 23.11 7.30
C PHE A 156 64.01 22.24 6.64
N GLY A 157 65.27 22.50 6.98
CA GLY A 157 66.39 21.71 6.45
C GLY A 157 66.58 21.82 4.94
N CYS A 158 66.29 22.97 4.32
CA CYS A 158 66.57 23.20 2.90
C CYS A 158 68.09 23.15 2.66
N GLU A 159 68.56 22.11 1.99
CA GLU A 159 69.94 21.91 1.62
C GLU A 159 70.04 21.78 0.10
N ALA A 160 70.86 22.63 -0.50
CA ALA A 160 71.18 22.60 -1.91
C ALA A 160 72.70 22.48 -2.06
N GLN A 161 73.13 21.40 -2.69
CA GLN A 161 74.52 21.14 -3.08
C GLN A 161 74.62 21.29 -4.60
N ILE A 162 75.23 22.39 -5.04
CA ILE A 162 75.38 22.73 -6.46
C ILE A 162 76.81 22.42 -6.89
N ASP A 163 76.95 21.51 -7.86
CA ASP A 163 78.21 21.15 -8.48
C ASP A 163 78.28 21.69 -9.92
N ILE A 164 79.30 22.51 -10.18
CA ILE A 164 79.49 23.19 -11.46
C ILE A 164 80.57 22.43 -12.23
N THR A 165 80.14 21.54 -13.12
CA THR A 165 81.05 20.68 -13.88
C THR A 165 81.74 21.42 -15.02
N LYS A 166 81.12 22.48 -15.57
CA LYS A 166 81.67 23.24 -16.70
C LYS A 166 81.33 24.72 -16.62
N LEU A 167 82.33 25.57 -16.90
CA LEU A 167 82.14 27.00 -17.14
C LEU A 167 82.79 27.37 -18.48
N GLN A 168 82.02 27.94 -19.40
CA GLN A 168 82.51 28.43 -20.69
C GLN A 168 82.37 29.95 -20.75
N LEU A 169 83.50 30.64 -20.94
CA LEU A 169 83.54 32.09 -21.11
C LEU A 169 83.75 32.44 -22.58
N SER A 170 83.04 33.46 -23.06
CA SER A 170 83.20 34.00 -24.41
C SER A 170 84.59 34.61 -24.68
N THR A 171 85.34 34.98 -23.64
CA THR A 171 86.68 35.57 -23.74
C THR A 171 87.69 34.93 -22.76
N ASN A 172 88.95 34.74 -23.21
CA ASN A 172 89.98 34.02 -22.44
C ASN A 172 90.92 34.92 -21.61
N ILE A 173 90.91 36.24 -21.82
CA ILE A 173 91.94 37.14 -21.27
C ILE A 173 91.73 37.44 -19.78
N LEU A 174 90.49 37.40 -19.29
CA LEU A 174 90.11 37.69 -17.90
C LEU A 174 89.52 36.46 -17.18
N ALA A 175 89.61 35.28 -17.80
CA ALA A 175 88.95 34.07 -17.33
C ALA A 175 89.34 33.67 -15.89
N ASP A 176 90.63 33.75 -15.55
CA ASP A 176 91.14 33.36 -14.22
C ASP A 176 90.64 34.27 -13.07
N ILE A 177 90.22 35.50 -13.38
CA ILE A 177 89.71 36.46 -12.39
C ILE A 177 88.20 36.28 -12.20
N VAL A 178 87.48 35.95 -13.28
CA VAL A 178 86.01 35.95 -13.30
C VAL A 178 85.43 34.56 -13.01
N ASP A 179 86.11 33.46 -13.38
CA ASP A 179 85.68 32.08 -13.13
C ASP A 179 85.31 31.79 -11.65
N PRO A 180 86.18 32.06 -10.65
CA PRO A 180 85.84 31.78 -9.25
C PRO A 180 84.67 32.63 -8.74
N VAL A 181 84.50 33.85 -9.28
CA VAL A 181 83.41 34.75 -8.91
C VAL A 181 82.09 34.31 -9.52
N ILE A 182 82.08 33.87 -10.79
CA ILE A 182 80.90 33.31 -11.43
C ILE A 182 80.49 32.00 -10.74
N ARG A 183 81.43 31.10 -10.43
CA ARG A 183 81.14 29.85 -9.72
C ARG A 183 80.53 30.10 -8.34
N PHE A 184 81.09 31.04 -7.59
CA PHE A 184 80.55 31.44 -6.30
C PHE A 184 79.15 32.07 -6.45
N PHE A 185 78.98 32.99 -7.40
CA PHE A 185 77.70 33.66 -7.64
C PHE A 185 76.61 32.66 -8.06
N VAL A 186 76.86 31.78 -9.04
CA VAL A 186 75.86 30.82 -9.50
C VAL A 186 75.46 29.87 -8.38
N ASN A 187 76.42 29.36 -7.59
CA ASN A 187 76.12 28.52 -6.43
C ASN A 187 75.30 29.28 -5.37
N MET A 188 75.70 30.51 -5.02
CA MET A 188 74.97 31.34 -4.07
C MET A 188 73.56 31.69 -4.58
N ALA A 189 73.43 32.11 -5.83
CA ALA A 189 72.21 32.62 -6.42
C ALA A 189 71.16 31.51 -6.60
N LEU A 190 71.53 30.36 -7.15
CA LEU A 190 70.62 29.22 -7.27
C LEU A 190 70.22 28.65 -5.92
N LYS A 191 71.17 28.55 -4.97
CA LYS A 191 70.84 28.14 -3.60
C LYS A 191 69.88 29.12 -2.93
N ALA A 192 70.06 30.42 -3.15
CA ALA A 192 69.17 31.45 -2.64
C ALA A 192 67.80 31.41 -3.31
N GLU A 193 67.72 31.18 -4.62
CA GLU A 193 66.44 31.12 -5.33
C GLU A 193 65.64 29.88 -4.92
N LEU A 194 66.28 28.72 -4.85
CA LEU A 194 65.65 27.46 -4.45
C LEU A 194 65.21 27.46 -2.97
N CYS A 195 66.05 27.95 -2.05
CA CYS A 195 65.74 27.89 -0.61
C CYS A 195 65.13 29.17 -0.02
N ASN A 196 65.36 30.35 -0.59
CA ASN A 196 64.86 31.61 -0.03
C ASN A 196 63.69 32.22 -0.82
N VAL A 197 63.41 31.75 -2.04
CA VAL A 197 62.27 32.21 -2.84
C VAL A 197 61.20 31.13 -2.92
N LEU A 198 61.55 29.91 -3.37
CA LEU A 198 60.55 28.85 -3.55
C LEU A 198 59.96 28.34 -2.22
N VAL A 199 60.80 28.17 -1.20
CA VAL A 199 60.37 27.65 0.11
C VAL A 199 59.38 28.59 0.81
N PRO A 200 59.65 29.90 1.00
CA PRO A 200 58.69 30.79 1.66
C PRO A 200 57.38 30.96 0.89
N VAL A 201 57.43 30.90 -0.45
CA VAL A 201 56.23 30.95 -1.29
C VAL A 201 55.38 29.68 -1.07
N ALA A 202 56.01 28.50 -1.10
CA ALA A 202 55.32 27.24 -0.84
C ALA A 202 54.75 27.15 0.59
N GLU A 203 55.49 27.60 1.61
CA GLU A 203 54.98 27.67 2.99
C GLU A 203 53.73 28.54 3.08
N LYS A 204 53.77 29.74 2.48
CA LYS A 204 52.67 30.71 2.56
C LYS A 204 51.41 30.20 1.84
N GLU A 205 51.52 29.83 0.56
CA GLU A 205 50.36 29.47 -0.25
C GLU A 205 49.67 28.20 0.26
N VAL A 206 50.45 27.18 0.67
CA VAL A 206 49.87 25.95 1.24
C VAL A 206 49.30 26.21 2.63
N SER A 207 49.92 27.06 3.45
CA SER A 207 49.35 27.44 4.76
C SER A 207 48.03 28.21 4.60
N ASP A 208 47.93 29.14 3.64
CA ASP A 208 46.70 29.88 3.38
C ASP A 208 45.57 28.94 2.93
N LEU A 209 45.87 27.94 2.09
CA LEU A 209 44.92 26.89 1.69
C LEU A 209 44.46 26.04 2.89
N LEU A 210 45.41 25.58 3.72
CA LEU A 210 45.11 24.79 4.92
C LEU A 210 44.28 25.60 5.93
N HIS A 211 44.63 26.88 6.12
CA HIS A 211 43.91 27.79 7.00
C HIS A 211 42.46 28.00 6.55
N ASN A 212 42.24 28.29 5.26
CA ASN A 212 40.87 28.46 4.72
C ASN A 212 40.03 27.18 4.85
N ALA A 213 40.62 26.00 4.57
CA ALA A 213 39.95 24.72 4.76
C ALA A 213 39.59 24.48 6.23
N SER A 214 40.52 24.80 7.14
CA SER A 214 40.31 24.67 8.58
C SER A 214 39.32 25.68 9.15
N GLU A 215 39.24 26.90 8.60
CA GLU A 215 38.23 27.88 8.97
C GLU A 215 36.82 27.42 8.58
N LEU A 216 36.65 26.86 7.38
CA LEU A 216 35.38 26.28 6.93
C LEU A 216 34.92 25.13 7.84
N ILE A 217 35.82 24.18 8.12
CA ILE A 217 35.51 23.04 9.00
C ILE A 217 35.27 23.51 10.43
N GLY A 218 36.11 24.40 10.95
CA GLY A 218 35.96 24.98 12.29
C GLY A 218 34.66 25.75 12.45
N GLY A 219 34.25 26.53 11.43
CA GLY A 219 32.97 27.22 11.36
C GLY A 219 31.79 26.26 11.42
N TYR A 220 31.85 25.14 10.67
CA TYR A 220 30.83 24.08 10.73
C TYR A 220 30.75 23.45 12.12
N LEU A 221 31.88 23.04 12.70
CA LEU A 221 31.95 22.44 14.04
C LEU A 221 31.51 23.40 15.16
N ALA A 222 31.66 24.71 14.95
CA ALA A 222 31.22 25.73 15.90
C ALA A 222 29.70 25.96 15.88
N THR A 223 28.97 25.43 14.89
CA THR A 223 27.50 25.59 14.82
C THR A 223 26.83 24.91 16.00
N THR A 224 26.09 25.66 16.81
CA THR A 224 25.34 25.11 17.94
C THR A 224 23.93 24.70 17.51
N SER A 225 23.43 23.58 18.04
CA SER A 225 22.04 23.15 17.83
C SER A 225 21.05 24.25 18.20
N THR A 226 20.12 24.51 17.29
CA THR A 226 18.97 25.42 17.46
C THR A 226 17.85 24.79 18.29
N SER A 227 17.87 23.46 18.44
CA SER A 227 16.94 22.70 19.27
C SER A 227 17.38 22.67 20.73
N PRO A 228 16.52 23.01 21.71
CA PRO A 228 16.88 22.90 23.12
C PRO A 228 17.25 21.45 23.49
N SER A 229 18.39 21.24 24.14
CA SER A 229 18.75 19.95 24.74
C SER A 229 17.71 19.55 25.79
N PRO A 230 17.14 18.32 25.76
CA PRO A 230 16.11 17.94 26.71
C PRO A 230 16.76 17.75 28.07
N LYS A 231 16.72 18.79 28.92
CA LYS A 231 16.93 18.65 30.37
C LYS A 231 15.67 18.16 31.07
N THR A 232 14.59 17.88 30.33
CA THR A 232 13.37 17.28 30.88
C THR A 232 13.64 15.80 31.19
N PRO A 233 13.45 15.35 32.44
CA PRO A 233 13.57 13.93 32.77
C PRO A 233 12.63 13.10 31.87
N LEU A 234 13.09 11.92 31.48
CA LEU A 234 12.27 10.98 30.70
C LEU A 234 10.96 10.71 31.45
N PRO A 235 9.82 10.64 30.75
CA PRO A 235 8.54 10.32 31.38
C PRO A 235 8.61 8.98 32.13
N GLU A 236 7.93 8.88 33.27
CA GLU A 236 7.77 7.59 33.94
C GLU A 236 6.98 6.62 33.04
N PRO A 237 7.39 5.34 32.95
CA PRO A 237 6.67 4.33 32.18
C PRO A 237 5.22 4.20 32.65
N ARG A 238 4.27 4.31 31.72
CA ARG A 238 2.83 4.10 31.99
C ARG A 238 2.35 2.84 31.28
N SER A 239 1.31 2.21 31.84
CA SER A 239 0.73 0.97 31.29
C SER A 239 -0.01 1.16 29.97
N ASP A 240 -0.40 2.40 29.63
CA ASP A 240 -1.03 2.74 28.35
C ASP A 240 -0.02 3.01 27.23
N PHE A 241 1.27 3.06 27.54
CA PHE A 241 2.32 3.17 26.52
C PHE A 241 2.58 1.84 25.84
N ILE A 242 2.91 1.91 24.54
CA ILE A 242 3.34 0.73 23.78
C ILE A 242 4.66 0.20 24.37
N ASP A 243 4.69 -1.10 24.62
CA ASP A 243 5.90 -1.83 25.00
C ASP A 243 6.52 -2.46 23.74
N PHE A 244 7.64 -1.91 23.27
CA PHE A 244 8.40 -2.39 22.12
C PHE A 244 9.21 -3.66 22.41
N SER A 245 9.53 -3.94 23.67
CA SER A 245 10.35 -5.11 24.05
C SER A 245 9.57 -6.41 23.97
N SER A 246 8.27 -6.35 24.26
CA SER A 246 7.32 -7.46 24.10
C SER A 246 6.51 -7.36 22.81
N ASN A 247 6.76 -6.35 21.98
CA ASN A 247 6.09 -6.20 20.69
C ASN A 247 6.59 -7.27 19.71
N SER A 248 5.74 -8.23 19.40
CA SER A 248 6.03 -9.33 18.48
C SER A 248 6.44 -8.87 17.07
N GLY A 249 6.00 -7.69 16.62
CA GLY A 249 6.47 -7.10 15.36
C GLY A 249 7.93 -6.65 15.40
N VAL A 250 8.34 -5.97 16.49
CA VAL A 250 9.74 -5.58 16.71
C VAL A 250 10.63 -6.82 16.83
N VAL A 251 10.19 -7.85 17.57
CA VAL A 251 10.91 -9.11 17.73
C VAL A 251 11.06 -9.84 16.38
N MET A 252 10.00 -9.91 15.57
CA MET A 252 10.04 -10.53 14.25
C MET A 252 11.02 -9.82 13.30
N VAL A 253 10.95 -8.48 13.23
CA VAL A 253 11.88 -7.69 12.40
C VAL A 253 13.30 -7.88 12.90
N HIS A 254 13.53 -7.85 14.21
CA HIS A 254 14.85 -8.10 14.79
C HIS A 254 15.45 -9.43 14.32
N GLN A 255 14.68 -10.51 14.41
CA GLN A 255 15.11 -11.84 14.00
C GLN A 255 15.31 -11.97 12.50
N LEU A 256 14.46 -11.33 11.68
CA LEU A 256 14.66 -11.28 10.23
C LEU A 256 16.00 -10.61 9.87
N LEU A 257 16.25 -9.43 10.44
CA LEU A 257 17.46 -8.66 10.16
C LEU A 257 18.73 -9.41 10.63
N GLN A 258 18.77 -9.82 11.90
CA GLN A 258 19.96 -10.44 12.52
C GLN A 258 20.12 -11.92 12.19
N GLY A 259 19.03 -12.68 12.23
CA GLY A 259 19.04 -14.13 12.09
C GLY A 259 19.19 -14.62 10.65
N TYR A 260 18.81 -13.79 9.67
CA TYR A 260 18.77 -14.19 8.25
C TYR A 260 19.52 -13.23 7.35
N LEU A 261 19.15 -11.94 7.34
CA LEU A 261 19.77 -11.00 6.39
C LEU A 261 21.25 -10.78 6.69
N THR A 262 21.67 -10.65 7.95
CA THR A 262 23.11 -10.49 8.27
C THR A 262 23.81 -11.79 8.66
N ASN A 263 23.09 -12.91 8.75
CA ASN A 263 23.69 -14.20 9.10
C ASN A 263 24.44 -14.80 7.90
N PRO A 264 25.77 -15.00 7.96
CA PRO A 264 26.55 -15.51 6.82
C PRO A 264 26.19 -16.95 6.41
N ASN A 265 25.55 -17.71 7.29
CA ASN A 265 25.13 -19.09 7.00
C ASN A 265 23.72 -19.17 6.37
N SER A 266 22.99 -18.05 6.28
CA SER A 266 21.66 -17.98 5.68
C SER A 266 21.76 -17.89 4.15
N LYS A 267 20.88 -18.61 3.43
CA LYS A 267 20.74 -18.44 1.98
C LYS A 267 20.19 -17.08 1.57
N PHE A 268 19.53 -16.40 2.51
CA PHE A 268 18.96 -15.05 2.33
C PHE A 268 19.89 -13.96 2.86
N ASN A 269 21.17 -14.27 3.06
CA ASN A 269 22.14 -13.30 3.51
C ASN A 269 22.21 -12.12 2.52
N ILE A 270 22.08 -10.90 3.02
CA ILE A 270 22.00 -9.69 2.21
C ILE A 270 23.24 -9.49 1.34
N ASN A 271 24.43 -9.87 1.82
CA ASN A 271 25.67 -9.78 1.04
C ASN A 271 25.66 -10.79 -0.11
N THR A 272 25.15 -12.00 0.13
CA THR A 272 24.98 -13.00 -0.95
C THR A 272 23.94 -12.55 -1.98
N LEU A 273 22.84 -11.94 -1.54
CA LEU A 273 21.82 -11.37 -2.44
C LEU A 273 22.40 -10.23 -3.28
N ILE A 274 23.11 -9.29 -2.65
CA ILE A 274 23.77 -8.18 -3.35
C ILE A 274 24.80 -8.71 -4.36
N SER A 275 25.61 -9.70 -4.00
CA SER A 275 26.58 -10.34 -4.91
C SER A 275 25.95 -11.11 -6.07
N GLY A 276 24.66 -11.44 -5.99
CA GLY A 276 23.90 -12.01 -7.10
C GLY A 276 23.47 -10.98 -8.15
N TYR A 277 23.50 -9.69 -7.81
CA TYR A 277 23.04 -8.58 -8.66
C TYR A 277 24.14 -7.60 -9.04
N LEU A 278 25.17 -7.47 -8.21
CA LEU A 278 26.39 -6.72 -8.49
C LEU A 278 27.52 -7.67 -8.90
N PRO A 279 28.59 -7.15 -9.54
CA PRO A 279 29.84 -7.90 -9.72
C PRO A 279 30.34 -8.49 -8.39
N PRO A 280 31.20 -9.53 -8.40
CA PRO A 280 31.66 -10.25 -7.20
C PRO A 280 32.19 -9.35 -6.08
N ASP A 281 32.76 -8.20 -6.46
CA ASP A 281 33.40 -7.23 -5.58
C ASP A 281 32.43 -6.16 -5.04
N GLY A 282 31.14 -6.23 -5.39
CA GLY A 282 30.11 -5.29 -4.93
C GLY A 282 30.32 -3.85 -5.44
N ILE A 283 30.88 -3.70 -6.64
CA ILE A 283 31.29 -2.42 -7.23
C ILE A 283 30.20 -1.84 -8.13
N VAL A 284 29.94 -0.53 -7.98
CA VAL A 284 29.10 0.28 -8.87
C VAL A 284 29.90 1.47 -9.38
N SER A 285 29.97 1.63 -10.70
CA SER A 285 30.52 2.83 -11.35
C SER A 285 29.42 3.87 -11.57
N LEU A 286 29.68 5.12 -11.19
CA LEU A 286 28.74 6.22 -11.36
C LEU A 286 28.76 6.82 -12.78
N GLN A 287 29.68 6.39 -13.65
CA GLN A 287 29.71 6.80 -15.06
C GLN A 287 28.40 6.49 -15.81
N ALA A 288 27.69 5.43 -15.41
CA ALA A 288 26.41 5.03 -15.99
C ALA A 288 25.25 6.01 -15.73
N LEU A 289 25.42 6.98 -14.81
CA LEU A 289 24.40 7.96 -14.45
C LEU A 289 24.52 9.32 -15.19
N ASN A 290 25.47 9.46 -16.13
CA ASN A 290 25.76 10.72 -16.86
C ASN A 290 26.07 11.93 -15.96
N LEU A 291 26.64 11.71 -14.78
CA LEU A 291 26.98 12.77 -13.81
C LEU A 291 28.44 13.28 -13.91
N PHE A 292 29.24 12.76 -14.84
CA PHE A 292 30.68 13.02 -14.98
C PHE A 292 31.06 13.32 -16.44
N PRO A 293 32.15 14.07 -16.71
CA PRO A 293 33.20 14.53 -15.78
C PRO A 293 32.85 15.78 -14.95
N LEU A 294 33.59 15.99 -13.85
CA LEU A 294 33.45 17.13 -12.93
C LEU A 294 34.82 17.82 -12.76
N GLU A 295 34.91 19.11 -13.11
CA GLU A 295 36.18 19.88 -13.19
C GLU A 295 36.30 20.91 -12.06
N VAL A 296 37.29 20.77 -11.18
CA VAL A 296 37.60 21.70 -10.06
C VAL A 296 38.79 22.59 -10.40
N ASN A 297 38.64 23.91 -10.31
CA ASN A 297 39.73 24.85 -10.53
C ASN A 297 40.19 25.49 -9.21
N LEU A 298 41.43 25.24 -8.83
CA LEU A 298 42.08 25.76 -7.63
C LEU A 298 43.20 26.73 -8.05
N SER A 299 43.04 28.02 -7.76
CA SER A 299 44.11 29.01 -7.97
C SER A 299 45.14 28.89 -6.84
N VAL A 300 46.40 28.63 -7.19
CA VAL A 300 47.52 28.56 -6.23
C VAL A 300 48.33 29.86 -6.34
N GLY A 301 47.73 30.97 -5.89
CA GLY A 301 48.36 32.29 -5.87
C GLY A 301 48.98 32.71 -7.22
N ASP A 302 50.24 33.16 -7.17
CA ASP A 302 51.03 33.58 -8.35
C ASP A 302 51.72 32.40 -9.08
N LEU A 303 51.56 31.15 -8.61
CA LEU A 303 52.26 29.97 -9.14
C LEU A 303 51.51 29.30 -10.31
N GLY A 304 50.18 29.26 -10.27
CA GLY A 304 49.37 28.67 -11.33
C GLY A 304 47.93 28.35 -10.94
N VAL A 305 47.21 27.76 -11.88
CA VAL A 305 45.89 27.14 -11.67
C VAL A 305 46.07 25.62 -11.69
N LEU A 306 45.65 24.96 -10.62
CA LEU A 306 45.50 23.50 -10.54
C LEU A 306 44.06 23.15 -10.92
N GLU A 307 43.90 22.45 -12.03
CA GLU A 307 42.64 21.90 -12.51
C GLU A 307 42.57 20.41 -12.14
N VAL A 308 41.45 19.97 -11.57
CA VAL A 308 41.19 18.59 -11.16
C VAL A 308 39.98 18.07 -11.93
N ASP A 309 40.20 17.15 -12.86
CA ASP A 309 39.16 16.54 -13.68
C ASP A 309 38.84 15.12 -13.19
N VAL A 310 37.61 14.90 -12.72
CA VAL A 310 37.14 13.60 -12.23
C VAL A 310 36.52 12.79 -13.38
N LYS A 311 37.20 11.72 -13.79
CA LYS A 311 36.81 10.85 -14.93
C LYS A 311 35.78 9.78 -14.57
N ASP A 312 35.96 9.12 -13.43
CA ASP A 312 35.01 8.12 -12.91
C ASP A 312 35.06 8.07 -11.38
N VAL A 313 33.94 7.66 -10.78
CA VAL A 313 33.83 7.36 -9.35
C VAL A 313 33.19 5.99 -9.22
N THR A 314 33.93 5.07 -8.61
CA THR A 314 33.47 3.71 -8.31
C THR A 314 33.31 3.54 -6.80
N ILE A 315 32.20 2.91 -6.40
CA ILE A 315 31.90 2.58 -5.01
C ILE A 315 31.88 1.07 -4.88
N GLY A 316 32.75 0.50 -4.04
CA GLY A 316 32.89 -0.92 -3.77
C GLY A 316 32.62 -1.29 -2.32
N GLY A 317 32.45 -2.60 -2.06
CA GLY A 317 32.17 -3.09 -0.69
C GLY A 317 30.69 -2.97 -0.28
N LEU A 318 29.77 -2.73 -1.22
CA LEU A 318 28.32 -2.70 -0.97
C LEU A 318 27.77 -4.04 -0.49
N ASN A 319 28.52 -5.13 -0.67
CA ASN A 319 28.26 -6.48 -0.20
C ASN A 319 28.97 -6.80 1.14
N SER A 320 29.35 -5.81 1.94
CA SER A 320 30.05 -6.00 3.21
C SER A 320 29.20 -5.66 4.44
N ILE A 321 27.87 -5.74 4.35
CA ILE A 321 26.98 -5.41 5.48
C ILE A 321 27.19 -6.44 6.61
N GLU A 322 27.71 -5.98 7.75
CA GLU A 322 28.01 -6.80 8.92
C GLU A 322 26.91 -6.70 9.98
N GLN A 323 26.29 -5.53 10.12
CA GLN A 323 25.27 -5.26 11.12
C GLN A 323 24.05 -4.60 10.51
N LEU A 324 22.89 -5.14 10.82
CA LEU A 324 21.59 -4.56 10.55
C LEU A 324 20.68 -5.05 11.66
N TYR A 325 20.17 -4.12 12.48
CA TYR A 325 19.27 -4.50 13.56
C TYR A 325 18.23 -3.42 13.82
N LEU A 326 17.09 -3.90 14.30
CA LEU A 326 16.08 -3.14 15.00
C LEU A 326 15.81 -3.92 16.28
N ASN A 327 16.03 -3.35 17.45
CA ASN A 327 15.79 -4.02 18.73
C ASN A 327 15.24 -3.04 19.76
N SER A 328 14.87 -3.59 20.91
CA SER A 328 14.37 -2.83 22.04
C SER A 328 15.11 -3.29 23.29
N ALA A 329 15.84 -2.38 23.94
CA ALA A 329 16.53 -2.66 25.19
C ALA A 329 15.58 -2.58 26.40
N ASP A 330 14.61 -1.67 26.33
CA ASP A 330 13.60 -1.38 27.36
C ASP A 330 12.24 -1.10 26.68
N PRO A 331 11.10 -1.23 27.38
CA PRO A 331 9.76 -1.13 26.77
C PRO A 331 9.48 0.11 25.90
N GLN A 332 10.08 1.26 26.20
CA GLN A 332 9.87 2.49 25.42
C GLN A 332 11.07 2.86 24.54
N ARG A 333 12.09 2.00 24.45
CA ARG A 333 13.29 2.28 23.64
C ARG A 333 13.32 1.39 22.42
N LEU A 334 13.51 2.02 21.26
CA LEU A 334 13.72 1.35 19.99
C LEU A 334 15.09 1.79 19.47
N ALA A 335 15.99 0.84 19.27
CA ALA A 335 17.32 1.08 18.75
C ALA A 335 17.47 0.40 17.38
N PHE A 336 18.20 1.06 16.51
CA PHE A 336 18.52 0.58 15.18
C PHE A 336 20.00 0.79 14.93
N GLY A 337 20.57 -0.04 14.08
CA GLY A 337 21.95 0.11 13.67
C GLY A 337 22.22 -0.52 12.33
N PHE A 338 23.19 0.06 11.65
CA PHE A 338 23.71 -0.36 10.37
C PHE A 338 25.23 -0.34 10.46
N GLY A 339 25.87 -1.41 9.98
CA GLY A 339 27.32 -1.52 9.95
C GLY A 339 27.80 -2.23 8.70
N MET A 340 28.86 -1.70 8.11
CA MET A 340 29.57 -2.28 6.97
C MET A 340 31.01 -2.56 7.36
N GLY A 341 31.54 -3.69 6.89
CA GLY A 341 32.91 -4.10 7.11
C GLY A 341 33.90 -3.22 6.35
N GLU A 342 33.64 -2.95 5.07
CA GLU A 342 34.50 -2.10 4.25
C GLU A 342 33.71 -1.39 3.15
N LEU A 343 33.84 -0.07 3.09
CA LEU A 343 33.37 0.75 1.97
C LEU A 343 34.59 1.30 1.24
N SER A 344 34.71 1.00 -0.05
CA SER A 344 35.76 1.54 -0.90
C SER A 344 35.17 2.56 -1.88
N ILE A 345 35.86 3.68 -2.06
CA ILE A 345 35.55 4.69 -3.04
C ILE A 345 36.82 4.87 -3.86
N ASN A 346 36.81 4.47 -5.14
CA ASN A 346 37.93 4.73 -6.04
C ASN A 346 37.52 5.80 -7.05
N VAL A 347 38.29 6.88 -7.09
CA VAL A 347 38.07 8.04 -7.95
C VAL A 347 39.21 8.13 -8.95
N SER A 348 38.90 8.03 -10.24
CA SER A 348 39.87 8.27 -11.31
C SER A 348 39.88 9.75 -11.65
N LEU A 349 41.02 10.42 -11.50
CA LEU A 349 41.17 11.86 -11.67
C LEU A 349 42.42 12.24 -12.49
N ALA A 350 42.34 13.37 -13.19
CA ALA A 350 43.46 13.98 -13.90
C ALA A 350 43.72 15.38 -13.32
N LEU A 351 44.94 15.62 -12.86
CA LEU A 351 45.43 16.90 -12.35
C LEU A 351 46.17 17.64 -13.46
N THR A 352 45.79 18.88 -13.75
CA THR A 352 46.47 19.75 -14.71
C THR A 352 46.98 21.00 -14.00
N VAL A 353 48.29 21.21 -13.96
CA VAL A 353 48.91 22.41 -13.40
C VAL A 353 49.28 23.35 -14.54
N THR A 354 48.61 24.50 -14.61
CA THR A 354 48.87 25.55 -15.59
C THR A 354 49.55 26.75 -14.91
N PRO A 355 50.80 27.10 -15.26
CA PRO A 355 51.48 28.26 -14.68
C PRO A 355 50.76 29.58 -15.01
N THR A 356 50.64 30.49 -14.04
CA THR A 356 50.03 31.83 -14.25
C THR A 356 51.04 32.87 -14.76
N SER A 357 52.34 32.63 -14.58
CA SER A 357 53.43 33.49 -15.04
C SER A 357 54.25 32.83 -16.16
N GLN A 358 54.47 33.55 -17.27
CA GLN A 358 55.37 33.16 -18.37
C GLN A 358 56.85 33.03 -17.96
N THR A 359 57.18 33.34 -16.71
CA THR A 359 58.55 33.28 -16.18
C THR A 359 58.99 31.86 -15.79
N ILE A 360 58.06 30.91 -15.60
CA ILE A 360 58.36 29.56 -15.07
C ILE A 360 58.34 28.51 -16.18
N SER A 361 57.21 28.29 -16.87
CA SER A 361 57.06 27.36 -18.01
C SER A 361 55.85 27.75 -18.86
N ASP A 362 55.88 27.50 -20.16
CA ASP A 362 54.76 27.77 -21.08
C ASP A 362 53.78 26.57 -21.20
N ASP A 363 54.22 25.36 -20.82
CA ASP A 363 53.44 24.13 -20.96
C ASP A 363 52.78 23.71 -19.63
N PRO A 364 51.52 23.24 -19.64
CA PRO A 364 50.88 22.67 -18.47
C PRO A 364 51.44 21.28 -18.14
N LEU A 365 51.50 20.94 -16.85
CA LEU A 365 51.85 19.60 -16.37
C LEU A 365 50.56 18.83 -16.12
N VAL A 366 50.33 17.72 -16.82
CA VAL A 366 49.13 16.87 -16.68
C VAL A 366 49.52 15.54 -16.05
N GLU A 367 48.85 15.16 -14.97
CA GLU A 367 49.06 13.89 -14.26
C GLU A 367 47.75 13.15 -14.01
N ALA A 368 47.78 11.82 -14.08
CA ALA A 368 46.58 10.99 -13.90
C ALA A 368 46.73 10.01 -12.73
N PHE A 369 45.75 10.03 -11.82
CA PHE A 369 45.75 9.24 -10.59
C PHE A 369 44.42 8.52 -10.37
N ASP A 370 44.49 7.35 -9.74
CA ASP A 370 43.38 6.69 -9.10
C ASP A 370 43.48 6.89 -7.58
N LEU A 371 42.61 7.74 -7.03
CA LEU A 371 42.45 7.90 -5.59
C LEU A 371 41.59 6.77 -5.04
N ALA A 372 42.19 5.85 -4.30
CA ALA A 372 41.50 4.80 -3.57
C ALA A 372 41.32 5.19 -2.10
N LEU A 373 40.07 5.30 -1.66
CA LEU A 373 39.68 5.54 -0.27
C LEU A 373 38.99 4.29 0.27
N SER A 374 39.59 3.63 1.25
CA SER A 374 38.94 2.53 1.99
C SER A 374 38.59 2.97 3.41
N LEU A 375 37.31 2.84 3.75
CA LEU A 375 36.74 3.06 5.07
C LEU A 375 36.37 1.71 5.67
N LYS A 376 37.12 1.28 6.69
CA LYS A 376 36.84 0.03 7.42
C LYS A 376 35.89 0.26 8.58
N SER A 377 35.07 -0.73 8.91
CA SER A 377 34.18 -0.71 10.08
C SER A 377 33.28 0.53 10.17
N LEU A 378 32.65 0.89 9.05
CA LEU A 378 31.68 2.00 9.02
C LEU A 378 30.43 1.56 9.79
N GLY A 379 30.05 2.31 10.82
CA GLY A 379 28.88 2.02 11.64
C GLY A 379 28.04 3.26 11.87
N THR A 380 26.72 3.11 11.86
CA THR A 380 25.79 4.10 12.40
C THR A 380 24.80 3.40 13.31
N SER A 381 24.52 4.02 14.46
CA SER A 381 23.51 3.52 15.37
C SER A 381 22.71 4.68 15.94
N GLY A 382 21.44 4.42 16.21
CA GLY A 382 20.55 5.39 16.83
C GLY A 382 19.57 4.69 17.76
N ALA A 383 19.16 5.39 18.82
CA ALA A 383 18.17 4.90 19.76
C ALA A 383 17.18 6.01 20.11
N PHE A 384 15.90 5.71 19.97
CA PHE A 384 14.81 6.61 20.33
C PHE A 384 14.08 6.08 21.56
N TYR A 385 13.76 7.00 22.46
CA TYR A 385 12.75 6.80 23.49
C TYR A 385 11.40 7.30 22.97
N LEU A 386 10.42 6.41 22.90
CA LEU A 386 9.10 6.60 22.32
C LEU A 386 8.03 6.31 23.37
N ALA A 387 7.48 7.35 23.99
CA ALA A 387 6.28 7.24 24.82
C ALA A 387 5.04 7.45 23.94
N LEU A 388 4.56 6.36 23.34
CA LEU A 388 3.37 6.37 22.49
C LEU A 388 2.17 5.82 23.24
N ASN A 389 1.10 6.59 23.35
CA ASN A 389 -0.14 6.13 23.98
C ASN A 389 -0.86 5.13 23.06
N GLY A 390 -0.70 3.84 23.36
CA GLY A 390 -1.31 2.75 22.61
C GLY A 390 -2.83 2.74 22.66
N THR A 391 -3.44 3.26 23.74
CA THR A 391 -4.91 3.36 23.82
C THR A 391 -5.45 4.42 22.87
N GLN A 392 -4.78 5.57 22.76
CA GLN A 392 -5.19 6.65 21.86
C GLN A 392 -4.94 6.30 20.39
N LEU A 393 -3.81 5.66 20.07
CA LEU A 393 -3.50 5.22 18.71
C LEU A 393 -4.49 4.19 18.17
N LYS A 394 -5.06 3.33 19.03
CA LYS A 394 -6.13 2.39 18.67
C LYS A 394 -7.46 3.06 18.33
N THR A 395 -7.66 4.34 18.69
CA THR A 395 -8.89 5.08 18.36
C THR A 395 -8.86 5.70 16.96
N LEU A 396 -7.69 5.78 16.34
CA LEU A 396 -7.51 6.36 15.00
C LEU A 396 -7.85 5.34 13.91
N ALA A 397 -8.47 5.79 12.83
CA ALA A 397 -8.67 4.98 11.64
C ALA A 397 -7.33 4.73 10.89
N ILE A 398 -7.26 3.72 10.03
CA ILE A 398 -6.01 3.38 9.30
C ILE A 398 -5.52 4.53 8.41
N ASP A 399 -6.44 5.22 7.74
CA ASP A 399 -6.14 6.40 6.93
C ASP A 399 -5.62 7.56 7.77
N GLN A 400 -6.03 7.64 9.03
CA GLN A 400 -5.50 8.60 10.00
C GLN A 400 -4.15 8.16 10.58
N LEU A 401 -3.92 6.88 10.83
CA LEU A 401 -2.62 6.36 11.30
C LEU A 401 -1.48 6.64 10.29
N ALA A 402 -1.81 6.69 9.00
CA ALA A 402 -0.88 7.09 7.94
C ALA A 402 -0.61 8.62 7.92
N GLN A 403 -1.44 9.42 8.58
CA GLN A 403 -1.26 10.86 8.70
C GLN A 403 -0.49 11.19 9.97
N ILE A 404 0.68 11.77 9.78
CA ILE A 404 1.57 12.18 10.86
C ILE A 404 0.89 13.13 11.88
N GLY A 405 0.03 14.04 11.44
CA GLY A 405 -0.73 14.94 12.34
C GLY A 405 -1.72 14.19 13.25
N CYS A 406 -2.27 13.06 12.80
CA CYS A 406 -3.11 12.20 13.63
C CYS A 406 -2.26 11.29 14.52
N LEU A 407 -1.16 10.73 14.01
CA LEU A 407 -0.20 9.96 14.82
C LEU A 407 0.32 10.78 16.00
N ALA A 408 0.57 12.09 15.77
CA ALA A 408 0.99 13.04 16.80
C ALA A 408 0.06 13.13 17.99
N THR A 409 -1.25 12.85 17.82
CA THR A 409 -2.19 12.85 18.95
C THR A 409 -1.88 11.74 19.96
N GLY A 410 -1.29 10.62 19.52
CA GLY A 410 -0.85 9.53 20.37
C GLY A 410 0.61 9.63 20.84
N MET A 411 1.35 10.64 20.39
CA MET A 411 2.75 10.85 20.79
C MET A 411 2.80 11.68 22.08
N HIS A 412 3.15 11.06 23.21
CA HIS A 412 3.32 11.79 24.47
C HIS A 412 4.73 12.38 24.61
N PHE A 413 5.75 11.62 24.21
CA PHE A 413 7.14 12.07 24.24
C PHE A 413 7.96 11.24 23.27
N VAL A 414 8.77 11.92 22.45
CA VAL A 414 9.74 11.30 21.54
C VAL A 414 11.06 12.02 21.77
N SER A 415 12.10 11.25 22.06
CA SER A 415 13.45 11.80 22.17
C SER A 415 14.44 10.81 21.61
N GLU A 416 15.35 11.31 20.79
CA GLU A 416 16.62 10.63 20.55
C GLU A 416 17.36 10.50 21.89
N THR A 417 17.88 9.32 22.17
CA THR A 417 18.63 9.02 23.40
C THR A 417 20.11 8.79 23.14
N ASN A 418 20.43 8.33 21.93
CA ASN A 418 21.79 8.17 21.46
C ASN A 418 21.76 8.17 19.93
N ALA A 419 22.72 8.84 19.30
CA ALA A 419 23.09 8.62 17.92
C ALA A 419 24.60 8.66 17.80
N SER A 420 25.14 7.75 17.01
CA SER A 420 26.58 7.64 16.81
C SER A 420 26.86 7.32 15.36
N VAL A 421 27.90 7.93 14.82
CA VAL A 421 28.57 7.45 13.61
C VAL A 421 29.98 7.06 13.99
N GLN A 422 30.32 5.82 13.65
CA GLN A 422 31.66 5.31 13.68
C GLN A 422 32.19 5.36 12.26
N LEU A 423 33.02 6.36 11.98
CA LEU A 423 33.91 6.33 10.83
C LEU A 423 35.16 5.58 11.27
N GLY A 424 35.47 4.43 10.67
CA GLY A 424 36.76 3.80 10.93
C GLY A 424 37.90 4.52 10.21
N THR A 425 39.08 3.92 10.26
CA THR A 425 40.29 4.50 9.68
C THR A 425 40.15 4.60 8.16
N ALA A 426 40.12 5.82 7.63
CA ALA A 426 40.28 6.08 6.21
C ALA A 426 41.73 5.78 5.84
N ILE A 427 41.95 4.81 4.93
CA ILE A 427 43.26 4.54 4.36
C ILE A 427 43.22 5.08 2.92
N PRO A 428 43.66 6.33 2.70
CA PRO A 428 43.82 6.86 1.36
C PRO A 428 45.09 6.29 0.73
N SER A 429 44.99 5.94 -0.55
CA SER A 429 46.13 5.66 -1.40
C SER A 429 45.87 6.32 -2.74
N LEU A 430 46.84 7.06 -3.27
CA LEU A 430 46.84 7.38 -4.69
C LEU A 430 47.65 6.31 -5.41
N ILE A 431 47.05 5.76 -6.46
CA ILE A 431 47.69 4.79 -7.34
C ILE A 431 47.86 5.50 -8.69
N PRO A 432 49.07 5.63 -9.22
CA PRO A 432 49.26 6.25 -10.52
C PRO A 432 48.65 5.41 -11.64
N ALA A 433 48.06 6.06 -12.63
CA ALA A 433 47.31 5.39 -13.71
C ALA A 433 48.21 4.68 -14.74
N SER A 434 49.54 4.87 -14.71
CA SER A 434 50.46 4.32 -15.73
C SER A 434 51.76 3.74 -15.15
N THR A 435 52.34 2.76 -15.87
CA THR A 435 53.72 2.30 -15.64
C THR A 435 54.70 3.27 -16.30
N ALA A 436 54.95 4.39 -15.63
CA ALA A 436 55.72 5.50 -16.19
C ALA A 436 57.25 5.34 -15.97
N ALA A 437 58.02 6.26 -16.56
CA ALA A 437 59.48 6.32 -16.38
C ALA A 437 59.86 6.56 -14.90
N PRO A 438 61.11 6.25 -14.45
CA PRO A 438 61.51 6.35 -13.05
C PRO A 438 61.25 7.71 -12.39
N LEU A 439 61.29 8.78 -13.19
CA LEU A 439 61.04 10.16 -12.75
C LEU A 439 59.57 10.39 -12.37
N GLU A 440 58.65 9.89 -13.22
CA GLU A 440 57.21 9.98 -12.99
C GLU A 440 56.80 9.14 -11.78
N THR A 441 57.36 7.94 -11.66
CA THR A 441 57.16 7.10 -10.45
C THR A 441 57.60 7.82 -9.17
N GLY A 442 58.60 8.70 -9.27
CA GLY A 442 59.08 9.54 -8.19
C GLY A 442 58.10 10.66 -7.79
N LEU A 443 57.52 11.34 -8.78
CA LEU A 443 56.48 12.35 -8.58
C LEU A 443 55.21 11.72 -7.99
N ASP A 444 54.79 10.58 -8.54
CA ASP A 444 53.64 9.81 -8.05
C ASP A 444 53.80 9.43 -6.58
N SER A 445 54.98 8.92 -6.21
CA SER A 445 55.28 8.55 -4.83
C SER A 445 55.28 9.77 -3.89
N LEU A 446 55.67 10.94 -4.37
CA LEU A 446 55.67 12.18 -3.59
C LEU A 446 54.25 12.69 -3.36
N VAL A 447 53.39 12.68 -4.39
CA VAL A 447 51.98 13.06 -4.30
C VAL A 447 51.21 12.09 -3.39
N ASP A 448 51.40 10.77 -3.54
CA ASP A 448 50.79 9.75 -2.67
C ASP A 448 51.21 9.94 -1.20
N THR A 449 52.50 10.21 -0.94
CA THR A 449 53.00 10.48 0.41
C THR A 449 52.40 11.76 0.99
N LEU A 450 52.30 12.84 0.19
CA LEU A 450 51.68 14.10 0.62
C LEU A 450 50.22 13.91 1.00
N VAL A 451 49.43 13.20 0.19
CA VAL A 451 48.02 12.93 0.48
C VAL A 451 47.87 12.05 1.72
N LYS A 452 48.72 11.03 1.91
CA LYS A 452 48.75 10.22 3.13
C LYS A 452 49.02 11.06 4.37
N VAL A 453 50.01 11.95 4.33
CA VAL A 453 50.34 12.85 5.45
C VAL A 453 49.15 13.79 5.73
N LEU A 454 48.59 14.44 4.71
CA LEU A 454 47.44 15.35 4.86
C LEU A 454 46.21 14.65 5.46
N MET A 455 45.81 13.52 4.90
CA MET A 455 44.62 12.79 5.36
C MET A 455 44.80 12.23 6.77
N THR A 456 46.02 11.85 7.16
CA THR A 456 46.32 11.43 8.54
C THR A 456 46.12 12.59 9.51
N GLN A 457 46.45 13.83 9.12
CA GLN A 457 46.18 15.01 9.96
C GLN A 457 44.69 15.36 10.04
N PHE A 458 43.91 15.11 8.99
CA PHE A 458 42.45 15.35 8.97
C PHE A 458 41.61 14.22 9.60
N ALA A 459 42.17 13.04 9.85
CA ALA A 459 41.45 11.88 10.39
C ALA A 459 40.65 12.19 11.68
N PRO A 460 41.23 12.79 12.75
CA PRO A 460 40.46 13.14 13.97
C PRO A 460 39.38 14.20 13.72
N THR A 461 39.57 15.05 12.70
CA THR A 461 38.61 16.05 12.28
C THR A 461 37.40 15.40 11.59
N LEU A 462 37.61 14.41 10.73
CA LEU A 462 36.52 13.69 10.03
C LEU A 462 35.54 13.03 11.01
N GLU A 463 36.07 12.39 12.06
CA GLU A 463 35.22 11.79 13.11
C GLU A 463 34.39 12.86 13.84
N SER A 464 35.01 14.01 14.15
CA SER A 464 34.33 15.13 14.79
C SER A 464 33.25 15.75 13.92
N VAL A 465 33.50 15.90 12.61
CA VAL A 465 32.53 16.38 11.61
C VAL A 465 31.36 15.40 11.50
N GLY A 466 31.62 14.10 11.40
CA GLY A 466 30.58 13.08 11.36
C GLY A 466 29.71 13.06 12.62
N ASN A 467 30.34 13.15 13.80
CA ASN A 467 29.63 13.24 15.07
C ASN A 467 28.81 14.52 15.20
N HIS A 468 29.30 15.65 14.68
CA HIS A 468 28.57 16.91 14.66
C HIS A 468 27.37 16.87 13.71
N ALA A 469 27.55 16.31 12.51
CA ALA A 469 26.48 16.12 11.54
C ALA A 469 25.32 15.30 12.12
N MET A 470 25.63 14.25 12.89
CA MET A 470 24.62 13.43 13.54
C MET A 470 23.98 14.10 14.76
N ASN A 471 24.79 14.63 15.68
CA ASN A 471 24.28 15.14 16.96
C ASN A 471 23.63 16.53 16.87
N VAL A 472 24.01 17.34 15.87
CA VAL A 472 23.52 18.71 15.70
C VAL A 472 22.68 18.84 14.45
N SER A 473 23.25 18.64 13.26
CA SER A 473 22.57 18.93 12.00
C SER A 473 21.35 18.02 11.77
N LEU A 474 21.53 16.70 11.90
CA LEU A 474 20.44 15.73 11.74
C LEU A 474 19.38 15.91 12.82
N ARG A 475 19.80 16.08 14.07
CA ARG A 475 18.89 16.31 15.20
C ARG A 475 18.01 17.54 14.99
N ASP A 476 18.58 18.66 14.53
CA ASP A 476 17.83 19.88 14.23
C ASP A 476 16.89 19.69 13.03
N ALA A 477 17.33 18.99 11.98
CA ALA A 477 16.50 18.66 10.83
C ALA A 477 15.30 17.78 11.25
N LEU A 478 15.53 16.74 12.06
CA LEU A 478 14.50 15.87 12.61
C LEU A 478 13.54 16.65 13.51
N ASN A 479 14.03 17.47 14.43
CA ASN A 479 13.17 18.28 15.30
C ASN A 479 12.32 19.29 14.50
N THR A 480 12.88 19.87 13.44
CA THR A 480 12.15 20.76 12.54
C THR A 480 11.04 20.01 11.81
N GLN A 481 11.34 18.82 11.26
CA GLN A 481 10.34 17.98 10.58
C GLN A 481 9.27 17.48 11.56
N ILE A 482 9.65 17.03 12.76
CA ILE A 482 8.71 16.64 13.82
C ILE A 482 7.85 17.83 14.26
N GLY A 483 8.42 19.04 14.36
CA GLY A 483 7.68 20.25 14.69
C GLY A 483 6.61 20.60 13.63
N LEU A 484 6.97 20.54 12.34
CA LEU A 484 6.04 20.74 11.22
C LEU A 484 4.96 19.65 11.20
N ALA A 485 5.35 18.41 11.45
CA ALA A 485 4.52 17.22 11.54
C ALA A 485 3.48 17.29 12.67
N VAL A 486 3.89 17.66 13.88
CA VAL A 486 3.00 17.82 15.05
C VAL A 486 2.06 19.01 14.86
N GLY A 487 2.48 20.03 14.10
CA GLY A 487 1.62 21.15 13.71
C GLY A 487 0.61 20.83 12.60
N ALA A 488 0.73 19.68 11.92
CA ALA A 488 -0.19 19.30 10.85
C ALA A 488 -1.58 18.96 11.43
N PRO A 489 -2.67 19.48 10.85
CA PRO A 489 -4.01 19.15 11.31
C PRO A 489 -4.29 17.66 11.10
N CYS A 490 -4.73 16.96 12.15
CA CYS A 490 -5.32 15.64 11.99
C CYS A 490 -6.64 15.78 11.24
N LEU A 491 -6.67 15.36 9.97
CA LEU A 491 -7.90 15.40 9.19
C LEU A 491 -8.88 14.38 9.76
N PRO A 492 -10.18 14.69 9.76
CA PRO A 492 -11.20 13.72 10.16
C PRO A 492 -11.08 12.47 9.27
N PRO A 493 -11.43 11.28 9.78
CA PRO A 493 -11.44 10.07 8.97
C PRO A 493 -12.38 10.28 7.78
N LEU A 494 -12.12 9.58 6.67
CA LEU A 494 -13.02 9.57 5.52
C LEU A 494 -14.48 9.40 5.98
N PRO A 495 -15.44 10.18 5.44
CA PRO A 495 -16.78 10.25 5.97
C PRO A 495 -17.44 8.87 5.94
N GLN A 496 -17.59 8.28 7.12
CA GLN A 496 -18.41 7.10 7.30
C GLN A 496 -19.86 7.55 7.18
N TYR A 497 -20.53 7.18 6.09
CA TYR A 497 -21.97 7.40 5.90
C TYR A 497 -22.82 6.43 6.76
N ALA A 498 -22.29 6.02 7.91
CA ALA A 498 -23.01 5.29 8.94
C ALA A 498 -23.41 6.29 10.03
N SER A 499 -24.69 6.29 10.41
CA SER A 499 -25.22 7.15 11.47
C SER A 499 -25.62 6.25 12.65
N PRO A 500 -24.68 5.92 13.57
CA PRO A 500 -24.93 4.95 14.63
C PRO A 500 -26.08 5.36 15.55
N LEU A 501 -26.26 6.66 15.81
CA LEU A 501 -27.38 7.19 16.57
C LEU A 501 -28.73 6.87 15.90
N PHE A 502 -28.83 7.12 14.59
CA PHE A 502 -30.06 6.87 13.83
C PHE A 502 -30.31 5.36 13.69
N SER A 503 -29.27 4.57 13.37
CA SER A 503 -29.35 3.12 13.29
C SER A 503 -29.81 2.51 14.61
N THR A 504 -29.22 2.94 15.73
CA THR A 504 -29.57 2.47 17.08
C THR A 504 -31.01 2.88 17.44
N SER A 505 -31.42 4.12 17.14
CA SER A 505 -32.78 4.58 17.39
C SER A 505 -33.83 3.80 16.59
N ALA A 506 -33.54 3.49 15.31
CA ALA A 506 -34.40 2.69 14.46
C ALA A 506 -34.46 1.23 14.94
N SER A 507 -33.35 0.68 15.45
CA SER A 507 -33.31 -0.65 16.08
C SER A 507 -34.19 -0.70 17.34
N TYR A 508 -34.08 0.27 18.25
CA TYR A 508 -34.94 0.34 19.43
C TYR A 508 -36.42 0.51 19.06
N ALA A 509 -36.72 1.38 18.09
CA ALA A 509 -38.08 1.54 17.57
C ALA A 509 -38.61 0.22 16.98
N SER A 510 -37.80 -0.48 16.17
CA SER A 510 -38.13 -1.81 15.64
C SER A 510 -38.47 -2.81 16.76
N GLY A 511 -37.63 -2.87 17.81
CA GLY A 511 -37.88 -3.69 19.00
C GLY A 511 -39.19 -3.33 19.72
N ALA A 512 -39.52 -2.05 19.83
CA ALA A 512 -40.78 -1.59 20.40
C ALA A 512 -42.00 -2.02 19.56
N PHE A 513 -41.92 -1.90 18.22
CA PHE A 513 -42.98 -2.37 17.32
C PHE A 513 -43.14 -3.89 17.35
N LEU A 514 -42.05 -4.65 17.50
CA LEU A 514 -42.10 -6.10 17.69
C LEU A 514 -42.83 -6.46 18.99
N PHE A 515 -42.49 -5.78 20.09
CA PHE A 515 -43.15 -5.98 21.38
C PHE A 515 -44.64 -5.63 21.31
N LEU A 516 -45.01 -4.48 20.73
CA LEU A 516 -46.40 -4.09 20.51
C LEU A 516 -47.15 -5.09 19.62
N GLY A 517 -46.50 -5.60 18.58
CA GLY A 517 -47.02 -6.65 17.72
C GLY A 517 -47.32 -7.92 18.51
N ALA A 518 -46.36 -8.42 19.29
CA ALA A 518 -46.52 -9.61 20.12
C ALA A 518 -47.64 -9.44 21.17
N VAL A 519 -47.67 -8.30 21.85
CA VAL A 519 -48.74 -7.96 22.81
C VAL A 519 -50.10 -7.93 22.11
N SER A 520 -50.21 -7.34 20.91
CA SER A 520 -51.46 -7.29 20.16
C SER A 520 -51.97 -8.68 19.77
N VAL A 521 -51.06 -9.61 19.41
CA VAL A 521 -51.39 -11.01 19.11
C VAL A 521 -51.88 -11.74 20.35
N VAL A 522 -51.18 -11.59 21.48
CA VAL A 522 -51.56 -12.21 22.76
C VAL A 522 -52.90 -11.69 23.25
N LEU A 523 -53.11 -10.37 23.27
CA LEU A 523 -54.38 -9.75 23.69
C LEU A 523 -55.55 -10.15 22.79
N ALA A 524 -55.33 -10.21 21.47
CA ALA A 524 -56.35 -10.67 20.51
C ALA A 524 -56.70 -12.16 20.73
N SER A 525 -55.71 -13.00 21.03
CA SER A 525 -55.94 -14.42 21.33
C SER A 525 -56.67 -14.63 22.66
N LEU A 526 -56.34 -13.86 23.71
CA LEU A 526 -57.04 -13.85 24.99
C LEU A 526 -58.50 -13.39 24.82
N GLY A 527 -58.73 -12.32 24.05
CA GLY A 527 -60.08 -11.81 23.78
C GLY A 527 -60.96 -12.80 23.00
N CYS A 528 -60.37 -13.60 22.10
CA CYS A 528 -61.06 -14.72 21.44
C CYS A 528 -61.36 -15.88 22.40
N HIS A 529 -60.42 -16.23 23.28
CA HIS A 529 -60.64 -17.26 24.31
C HIS A 529 -61.72 -16.85 25.32
N LEU A 530 -61.73 -15.59 25.78
CA LEU A 530 -62.75 -15.03 26.66
C LEU A 530 -64.13 -14.98 26.00
N LYS A 531 -64.23 -14.59 24.71
CA LYS A 531 -65.49 -14.65 23.96
C LYS A 531 -66.00 -16.08 23.77
N ARG A 532 -65.12 -17.07 23.61
CA ARG A 532 -65.49 -18.50 23.58
C ARG A 532 -65.91 -19.02 24.96
N PHE A 533 -65.32 -18.54 26.05
CA PHE A 533 -65.72 -18.91 27.42
C PHE A 533 -67.04 -18.28 27.86
N VAL A 534 -67.36 -17.08 27.37
CA VAL A 534 -68.67 -16.43 27.62
C VAL A 534 -69.77 -17.02 26.73
N ALA A 535 -69.43 -17.76 25.67
CA ALA A 535 -70.39 -18.39 24.77
C ALA A 535 -70.34 -19.93 24.84
N THR A 536 -71.06 -20.51 25.81
CA THR A 536 -71.99 -21.68 25.76
C THR A 536 -71.92 -22.61 26.99
N PRO A 537 -73.00 -23.36 27.37
CA PRO A 537 -74.39 -23.36 26.88
C PRO A 537 -75.45 -23.15 28.00
N ASP A 538 -76.65 -22.68 27.66
CA ASP A 538 -77.84 -23.03 28.45
C ASP A 538 -79.04 -23.35 27.54
N ASN A 539 -79.58 -24.55 27.77
CA ASN A 539 -80.89 -25.11 27.43
C ASN A 539 -81.15 -25.67 26.02
N ALA A 540 -80.92 -26.98 25.91
CA ALA A 540 -81.75 -27.89 25.14
C ALA A 540 -82.74 -28.65 26.06
N ARG A 541 -84.05 -28.52 25.72
CA ARG A 541 -85.20 -29.41 26.00
C ARG A 541 -85.73 -29.63 27.43
N SER A 542 -86.93 -29.07 27.68
CA SER A 542 -88.13 -29.69 28.31
C SER A 542 -89.07 -28.51 28.68
N VAL A 543 -90.31 -28.37 28.19
CA VAL A 543 -91.53 -28.95 28.78
C VAL A 543 -92.71 -28.67 27.83
N VAL A 544 -93.57 -29.67 27.68
CA VAL A 544 -94.90 -29.64 27.06
C VAL A 544 -95.94 -29.04 28.03
N GLY A 545 -96.82 -28.15 27.55
CA GLY A 545 -98.25 -28.15 27.91
C GLY A 545 -98.83 -27.00 28.76
N LYS A 546 -99.95 -26.45 28.24
CA LYS A 546 -101.08 -25.72 28.90
C LYS A 546 -100.76 -24.29 29.40
N SER A 547 -101.62 -23.26 29.33
CA SER A 547 -103.00 -23.01 28.89
C SER A 547 -103.28 -21.49 29.01
N VAL A 548 -104.15 -20.97 28.15
CA VAL A 548 -104.95 -19.69 28.13
C VAL A 548 -105.39 -19.18 29.55
N PRO A 549 -105.65 -17.88 29.87
CA PRO A 549 -106.40 -16.84 29.11
C PRO A 549 -105.88 -15.37 29.07
N GLY A 550 -106.49 -14.56 28.17
CA GLY A 550 -106.35 -13.10 28.01
C GLY A 550 -107.00 -12.24 29.13
N PRO A 551 -107.26 -10.91 28.96
CA PRO A 551 -108.05 -10.37 27.84
C PRO A 551 -107.70 -8.94 27.31
N SER A 552 -108.24 -8.64 26.10
CA SER A 552 -108.85 -7.38 25.58
C SER A 552 -108.13 -6.02 25.66
N THR A 553 -108.07 -5.21 24.60
CA THR A 553 -109.22 -4.50 23.98
C THR A 553 -108.94 -4.06 22.53
N GLY A 554 -109.97 -4.13 21.66
CA GLY A 554 -109.94 -3.97 20.19
C GLY A 554 -110.14 -2.53 19.67
N PRO A 555 -110.94 -2.25 18.62
CA PRO A 555 -111.61 -3.14 17.65
C PRO A 555 -111.39 -2.72 16.17
N GLY A 556 -111.84 -3.56 15.23
CA GLY A 556 -112.22 -3.10 13.88
C GLY A 556 -111.74 -3.94 12.70
N THR A 557 -112.46 -5.01 12.40
CA THR A 557 -112.61 -5.52 11.02
C THR A 557 -114.05 -5.23 10.58
N PRO A 558 -114.33 -5.12 9.27
CA PRO A 558 -114.97 -6.30 8.69
C PRO A 558 -114.64 -6.61 7.21
N LEU A 559 -114.67 -7.92 6.95
CA LEU A 559 -115.40 -8.64 5.88
C LEU A 559 -114.82 -8.87 4.46
N ALA A 560 -114.87 -10.18 4.14
CA ALA A 560 -115.06 -10.91 2.87
C ALA A 560 -113.83 -11.15 1.97
N ALA A 561 -113.27 -12.37 1.83
CA ALA A 561 -113.80 -13.68 1.36
C ALA A 561 -114.10 -13.71 -0.16
N SER A 562 -113.74 -14.72 -0.96
CA SER A 562 -112.84 -15.88 -0.88
C SER A 562 -112.72 -16.50 -2.29
N THR A 563 -111.86 -17.53 -2.44
CA THR A 563 -111.83 -18.62 -3.45
C THR A 563 -110.90 -18.52 -4.68
N ASN A 564 -109.66 -18.95 -4.46
CA ASN A 564 -108.99 -20.17 -4.98
C ASN A 564 -109.21 -20.65 -6.44
N GLY A 565 -108.08 -20.77 -7.14
CA GLY A 565 -107.74 -21.80 -8.14
C GLY A 565 -106.24 -21.74 -8.47
N GLY A 566 -105.47 -22.80 -8.16
CA GLY A 566 -103.99 -22.89 -8.33
C GLY A 566 -103.53 -23.00 -9.80
N PRO A 567 -102.23 -23.23 -10.13
CA PRO A 567 -101.13 -23.82 -9.33
C PRO A 567 -99.90 -22.90 -9.15
N HIS A 568 -99.07 -23.16 -8.13
CA HIS A 568 -97.80 -22.45 -7.93
C HIS A 568 -96.72 -22.98 -8.89
N GLU A 569 -96.39 -22.13 -9.85
CA GLU A 569 -95.24 -22.19 -10.74
C GLU A 569 -93.99 -21.65 -10.01
N ILE A 570 -92.88 -22.37 -10.11
CA ILE A 570 -91.55 -21.97 -9.65
C ILE A 570 -90.81 -21.45 -10.90
N LEU A 571 -90.57 -20.15 -11.03
CA LEU A 571 -89.56 -19.59 -11.96
C LEU A 571 -89.37 -18.07 -11.74
N ASP A 572 -88.11 -17.68 -11.50
CA ASP A 572 -87.32 -16.49 -11.92
C ASP A 572 -88.02 -15.10 -11.98
N ASP A 573 -87.45 -13.95 -11.58
CA ASP A 573 -86.14 -13.40 -11.95
C ASP A 573 -85.81 -12.08 -11.19
N VAL A 574 -84.59 -11.58 -11.42
CA VAL A 574 -83.81 -10.46 -10.82
C VAL A 574 -84.47 -9.05 -10.77
N PRO A 575 -83.98 -8.09 -9.95
CA PRO A 575 -83.42 -6.88 -10.57
C PRO A 575 -82.09 -6.40 -9.95
N GLY A 576 -81.20 -5.97 -10.85
CA GLY A 576 -79.98 -5.22 -10.53
C GLY A 576 -80.28 -3.79 -10.08
N ASP A 577 -79.31 -3.19 -9.40
CA ASP A 577 -79.42 -1.82 -8.91
C ASP A 577 -78.38 -0.91 -9.59
N GLN A 578 -78.86 -0.09 -10.53
CA GLN A 578 -78.29 1.21 -10.86
C GLN A 578 -79.07 2.27 -10.08
N GLY A 579 -78.48 2.84 -9.03
CA GLY A 579 -79.09 3.95 -8.29
C GLY A 579 -78.19 4.48 -7.19
N HIS A 580 -77.89 5.77 -7.20
CA HIS A 580 -77.01 6.42 -6.24
C HIS A 580 -77.52 6.37 -4.79
N GLY A 581 -76.82 5.62 -3.94
CA GLY A 581 -76.87 5.73 -2.49
C GLY A 581 -75.56 5.21 -1.88
N ARG A 582 -74.69 6.11 -1.40
CA ARG A 582 -73.45 5.77 -0.67
C ARG A 582 -73.78 5.15 0.69
N GLY A 583 -74.18 3.89 0.72
CA GLY A 583 -74.09 3.05 1.91
C GLY A 583 -72.69 2.45 2.00
N ARG A 584 -71.78 3.06 2.77
CA ARG A 584 -70.46 2.46 3.06
C ARG A 584 -70.68 1.08 3.68
N ARG A 585 -70.11 0.02 3.09
CA ARG A 585 -69.95 -1.25 3.81
C ARG A 585 -69.03 -0.95 4.99
N GLN A 586 -69.38 -1.39 6.20
CA GLN A 586 -68.62 -1.09 7.43
C GLN A 586 -67.17 -1.62 7.41
N TRP A 587 -66.79 -2.37 6.38
CA TRP A 587 -65.54 -3.10 6.22
C TRP A 587 -64.91 -2.77 4.86
N ASP A 588 -64.35 -1.57 4.75
CA ASP A 588 -63.86 -1.08 3.46
C ASP A 588 -62.44 -1.58 3.10
N CYS A 589 -61.60 -1.98 4.06
CA CYS A 589 -60.22 -2.46 3.83
C CYS A 589 -59.92 -3.85 4.42
N LEU A 590 -58.82 -4.48 3.99
CA LEU A 590 -58.51 -5.89 4.29
C LEU A 590 -58.22 -6.13 5.79
N ALA A 591 -57.56 -5.19 6.45
CA ALA A 591 -57.25 -5.28 7.89
C ALA A 591 -58.52 -5.41 8.74
N PHE A 592 -59.57 -4.66 8.41
CA PHE A 592 -60.86 -4.70 9.11
C PHE A 592 -61.86 -5.67 8.47
N HIS A 593 -61.44 -6.56 7.56
CA HIS A 593 -62.38 -7.50 6.96
C HIS A 593 -62.95 -8.48 8.02
N PRO A 594 -64.26 -8.82 8.03
CA PRO A 594 -64.90 -9.62 9.09
C PRO A 594 -64.30 -11.01 9.32
N ARG A 595 -63.67 -11.58 8.27
CA ARG A 595 -63.00 -12.88 8.33
C ARG A 595 -61.53 -12.80 8.75
N THR A 596 -60.94 -11.61 8.77
CA THR A 596 -59.54 -11.45 9.18
C THR A 596 -59.44 -11.64 10.69
N HIS A 597 -58.52 -12.50 11.14
CA HIS A 597 -58.33 -12.75 12.57
C HIS A 597 -57.92 -11.44 13.29
N PRO A 598 -58.46 -11.12 14.49
CA PRO A 598 -58.14 -9.88 15.18
C PRO A 598 -56.64 -9.66 15.43
N ALA A 599 -55.89 -10.73 15.66
CA ALA A 599 -54.43 -10.69 15.79
C ALA A 599 -53.72 -10.27 14.47
N ALA A 600 -54.25 -10.66 13.31
CA ALA A 600 -53.69 -10.29 12.01
C ALA A 600 -54.02 -8.84 11.63
N CYS A 601 -55.18 -8.33 12.07
CA CYS A 601 -55.62 -6.95 11.83
C CYS A 601 -54.65 -5.91 12.44
N MET A 602 -54.23 -6.12 13.70
CA MET A 602 -53.30 -5.22 14.37
C MET A 602 -51.84 -5.66 14.24
N GLY A 603 -51.57 -6.97 14.24
CA GLY A 603 -50.21 -7.51 14.23
C GLY A 603 -49.49 -7.33 12.89
N LEU A 604 -50.16 -7.54 11.75
CA LEU A 604 -49.48 -7.47 10.44
C LEU A 604 -48.97 -6.07 10.08
N PRO A 605 -49.75 -4.98 10.26
CA PRO A 605 -49.23 -3.63 10.05
C PRO A 605 -48.04 -3.30 10.95
N LEU A 606 -48.08 -3.72 12.23
CA LEU A 606 -46.97 -3.51 13.18
C LEU A 606 -45.72 -4.29 12.77
N LEU A 607 -45.86 -5.54 12.33
CA LEU A 607 -44.74 -6.36 11.84
C LEU A 607 -44.13 -5.81 10.53
N ILE A 608 -44.94 -5.25 9.64
CA ILE A 608 -44.46 -4.58 8.42
C ILE A 608 -43.67 -3.30 8.79
N LEU A 609 -44.20 -2.48 9.71
CA LEU A 609 -43.49 -1.28 10.19
C LEU A 609 -42.20 -1.64 10.93
N MET A 610 -42.22 -2.69 11.75
CA MET A 610 -41.02 -3.25 12.40
C MET A 610 -39.97 -3.65 11.36
N THR A 611 -40.36 -4.41 10.33
CA THR A 611 -39.44 -4.83 9.26
C THR A 611 -38.89 -3.64 8.47
N CYS A 612 -39.70 -2.60 8.26
CA CYS A 612 -39.26 -1.35 7.62
C CYS A 612 -38.20 -0.63 8.46
N LEU A 613 -38.39 -0.56 9.77
CA LEU A 613 -37.42 0.02 10.70
C LEU A 613 -36.17 -0.83 10.84
N ALA A 614 -36.27 -2.16 10.75
CA ALA A 614 -35.13 -3.06 10.72
C ALA A 614 -34.26 -2.82 9.47
N PHE A 615 -34.87 -2.69 8.28
CA PHE A 615 -34.14 -2.28 7.07
C PHE A 615 -33.51 -0.90 7.23
N LEU A 616 -34.24 0.07 7.80
CA LEU A 616 -33.72 1.42 8.01
C LEU A 616 -32.51 1.42 8.97
N SER A 617 -32.60 0.67 10.07
CA SER A 617 -31.51 0.51 11.03
C SER A 617 -30.30 -0.15 10.39
N SER A 618 -30.51 -1.20 9.62
CA SER A 618 -29.47 -1.91 8.89
C SER A 618 -28.76 -1.01 7.86
N ASN A 619 -29.52 -0.33 6.99
CA ASN A 619 -28.99 0.48 5.90
C ASN A 619 -28.24 1.74 6.38
N THR A 620 -28.52 2.19 7.61
CA THR A 620 -27.88 3.36 8.23
C THR A 620 -26.78 2.99 9.22
N GLY A 621 -26.65 1.70 9.56
CA GLY A 621 -25.59 1.15 10.39
C GLY A 621 -24.40 0.64 9.57
N GLU A 622 -23.37 0.18 10.27
CA GLU A 622 -22.25 -0.52 9.66
C GLU A 622 -22.69 -1.90 9.17
N GLY A 623 -22.50 -2.16 7.88
CA GLY A 623 -22.86 -3.42 7.24
C GLY A 623 -21.68 -4.38 7.15
N VAL A 624 -20.51 -3.90 6.74
CA VAL A 624 -19.34 -4.72 6.41
C VAL A 624 -18.06 -4.07 6.90
N LEU A 625 -17.13 -4.88 7.42
CA LEU A 625 -15.80 -4.48 7.83
C LEU A 625 -14.76 -5.35 7.12
N ILE A 626 -13.78 -4.76 6.45
CA ILE A 626 -12.60 -5.51 5.95
C ILE A 626 -11.52 -5.41 7.02
N ARG A 627 -11.05 -6.56 7.51
CA ARG A 627 -9.99 -6.63 8.51
C ARG A 627 -8.77 -7.33 7.94
N ALA A 628 -7.61 -6.91 8.43
CA ALA A 628 -6.34 -7.58 8.17
C ALA A 628 -5.71 -7.93 9.52
N SER A 629 -5.33 -9.18 9.71
CA SER A 629 -4.63 -9.66 10.90
C SER A 629 -3.34 -10.37 10.51
N ILE A 630 -2.30 -10.15 11.31
CA ILE A 630 -1.04 -10.89 11.23
C ILE A 630 -0.94 -11.70 12.50
N ASN A 631 -0.93 -13.02 12.38
CA ASN A 631 -0.73 -13.94 13.48
C ASN A 631 0.66 -14.57 13.37
N ALA A 632 1.39 -14.66 14.48
CA ALA A 632 2.60 -15.48 14.59
C ALA A 632 2.40 -16.47 15.74
N ASP A 633 2.66 -17.76 15.49
CA ASP A 633 2.57 -18.84 16.49
C ASP A 633 1.22 -18.91 17.23
N GLY A 634 0.13 -18.58 16.54
CA GLY A 634 -1.22 -18.59 17.10
C GLY A 634 -1.58 -17.39 17.99
N GLN A 635 -0.70 -16.38 18.11
CA GLN A 635 -1.02 -15.09 18.74
C GLN A 635 -1.20 -14.00 17.69
N GLU A 636 -2.22 -13.15 17.84
CA GLU A 636 -2.41 -11.96 16.99
C GLU A 636 -1.29 -10.94 17.27
N VAL A 637 -0.34 -10.81 16.35
CA VAL A 637 0.83 -9.93 16.48
C VAL A 637 0.45 -8.48 16.18
N ILE A 638 -0.47 -8.26 15.23
CA ILE A 638 -0.99 -6.92 14.90
C ILE A 638 -2.49 -7.03 14.59
N ASN A 639 -3.32 -6.49 15.49
CA ASN A 639 -4.73 -6.23 15.19
C ASN A 639 -4.82 -4.85 14.53
N LEU A 640 -4.78 -4.82 13.20
CA LEU A 640 -4.97 -3.59 12.45
C LEU A 640 -6.44 -3.17 12.60
N PRO A 641 -6.74 -1.88 12.76
CA PRO A 641 -8.12 -1.39 12.66
C PRO A 641 -8.76 -1.86 11.33
N PRO A 642 -10.10 -1.83 11.19
CA PRO A 642 -10.72 -2.19 9.92
C PRO A 642 -10.14 -1.35 8.77
N VAL A 643 -9.59 -2.02 7.75
CA VAL A 643 -8.98 -1.42 6.56
C VAL A 643 -10.01 -0.63 5.76
N PHE A 644 -11.26 -1.11 5.77
CA PHE A 644 -12.43 -0.41 5.25
C PHE A 644 -13.68 -0.75 6.07
N GLN A 645 -14.60 0.21 6.17
CA GLN A 645 -15.92 0.04 6.77
C GLN A 645 -16.98 0.50 5.77
N PHE A 646 -17.98 -0.33 5.51
CA PHE A 646 -19.02 -0.04 4.53
C PHE A 646 -20.41 -0.05 5.16
N SER A 647 -21.18 1.02 4.92
CA SER A 647 -22.64 1.03 4.99
C SER A 647 -23.21 0.85 3.59
N LEU A 648 -24.53 0.66 3.46
CA LEU A 648 -25.17 0.54 2.14
C LEU A 648 -24.88 1.79 1.28
N ILE A 649 -24.96 2.98 1.88
CA ILE A 649 -24.80 4.26 1.18
C ILE A 649 -23.34 4.49 0.79
N SER A 650 -22.38 4.17 1.67
CA SER A 650 -20.97 4.29 1.31
C SER A 650 -20.60 3.29 0.22
N SER A 651 -21.07 2.03 0.32
CA SER A 651 -20.84 1.00 -0.70
C SER A 651 -21.27 1.47 -2.09
N VAL A 652 -22.48 2.01 -2.23
CA VAL A 652 -22.97 2.51 -3.52
C VAL A 652 -22.13 3.68 -4.02
N LYS A 653 -21.77 4.64 -3.17
CA LYS A 653 -20.91 5.78 -3.57
C LYS A 653 -19.52 5.33 -3.99
N ASP A 654 -18.91 4.42 -3.22
CA ASP A 654 -17.58 3.90 -3.48
C ASP A 654 -17.57 3.10 -4.79
N MET A 655 -18.61 2.29 -5.05
CA MET A 655 -18.77 1.60 -6.34
C MET A 655 -19.01 2.56 -7.51
N LEU A 656 -19.75 3.66 -7.32
CA LEU A 656 -19.90 4.69 -8.36
C LEU A 656 -18.58 5.41 -8.64
N ASN A 657 -17.78 5.72 -7.61
CA ASN A 657 -16.46 6.31 -7.73
C ASN A 657 -15.45 5.35 -8.37
N ALA A 658 -15.61 4.05 -8.15
CA ALA A 658 -14.82 2.99 -8.76
C ALA A 658 -15.24 2.64 -10.21
N GLU A 659 -16.22 3.38 -10.78
CA GLU A 659 -16.79 3.10 -12.11
C GLU A 659 -17.42 1.70 -12.26
N VAL A 660 -17.96 1.18 -11.16
CA VAL A 660 -18.61 -0.12 -11.00
C VAL A 660 -20.13 0.11 -10.97
N TYR A 661 -20.67 0.57 -12.09
CA TYR A 661 -22.04 1.08 -12.18
C TYR A 661 -23.11 -0.01 -12.09
N TRP A 662 -22.84 -1.21 -12.60
CA TRP A 662 -23.85 -2.26 -12.66
C TRP A 662 -24.14 -2.85 -11.28
N LEU A 663 -23.10 -3.17 -10.51
CA LEU A 663 -23.19 -3.64 -9.13
C LEU A 663 -23.77 -2.55 -8.22
N ALA A 664 -23.36 -1.29 -8.38
CA ALA A 664 -23.92 -0.16 -7.64
C ALA A 664 -25.43 -0.03 -7.87
N PHE A 665 -25.89 -0.15 -9.12
CA PHE A 665 -27.31 -0.13 -9.46
C PHE A 665 -28.06 -1.31 -8.83
N LEU A 666 -27.55 -2.54 -8.95
CA LEU A 666 -28.19 -3.74 -8.41
C LEU A 666 -28.38 -3.65 -6.89
N ILE A 667 -27.34 -3.23 -6.15
CA ILE A 667 -27.40 -3.06 -4.70
C ILE A 667 -28.37 -1.91 -4.32
N ALA A 668 -28.26 -0.75 -4.98
CA ALA A 668 -29.16 0.37 -4.69
C ALA A 668 -30.64 0.02 -4.98
N ALA A 669 -30.91 -0.66 -6.09
CA ALA A 669 -32.26 -1.03 -6.49
C ALA A 669 -32.84 -2.12 -5.59
N PHE A 670 -32.12 -3.22 -5.36
CA PHE A 670 -32.65 -4.42 -4.73
C PHE A 670 -32.44 -4.51 -3.22
N SER A 671 -31.42 -3.84 -2.67
CA SER A 671 -31.14 -3.77 -1.23
C SER A 671 -31.64 -2.46 -0.61
N GLY A 672 -31.65 -1.38 -1.40
CA GLY A 672 -32.16 -0.07 -1.00
C GLY A 672 -33.65 0.09 -1.29
N VAL A 673 -34.03 0.26 -2.56
CA VAL A 673 -35.39 0.72 -2.95
C VAL A 673 -36.45 -0.38 -2.85
N TRP A 674 -36.15 -1.57 -3.39
CA TRP A 674 -37.11 -2.67 -3.54
C TRP A 674 -37.72 -3.16 -2.23
N PRO A 675 -36.96 -3.36 -1.13
CA PRO A 675 -37.53 -3.81 0.14
C PRO A 675 -38.57 -2.84 0.70
N TYR A 676 -38.31 -1.53 0.64
CA TYR A 676 -39.28 -0.52 1.07
C TYR A 676 -40.50 -0.48 0.15
N LEU A 677 -40.30 -0.49 -1.17
CA LEU A 677 -41.41 -0.51 -2.13
C LEU A 677 -42.34 -1.70 -1.87
N LYS A 678 -41.77 -2.89 -1.63
CA LYS A 678 -42.49 -4.11 -1.26
C LYS A 678 -43.27 -3.92 0.03
N LEU A 679 -42.63 -3.49 1.13
CA LEU A 679 -43.28 -3.33 2.44
C LEU A 679 -44.41 -2.28 2.41
N PHE A 680 -44.17 -1.11 1.78
CA PHE A 680 -45.20 -0.07 1.64
C PHE A 680 -46.36 -0.53 0.76
N THR A 681 -46.09 -1.27 -0.31
CA THR A 681 -47.14 -1.83 -1.17
C THR A 681 -47.98 -2.85 -0.42
N MET A 682 -47.38 -3.72 0.41
CA MET A 682 -48.11 -4.65 1.28
C MET A 682 -48.95 -3.93 2.33
N LEU A 683 -48.40 -2.88 2.96
CA LEU A 683 -49.12 -2.06 3.92
C LEU A 683 -50.32 -1.35 3.26
N ALA A 684 -50.13 -0.81 2.06
CA ALA A 684 -51.19 -0.20 1.27
C ALA A 684 -52.28 -1.24 0.92
N CYS A 685 -51.92 -2.46 0.55
CA CYS A 685 -52.89 -3.53 0.29
C CYS A 685 -53.71 -3.92 1.53
N LEU A 686 -53.16 -3.78 2.74
CA LEU A 686 -53.86 -4.04 4.00
C LEU A 686 -54.81 -2.90 4.40
N LEU A 687 -54.37 -1.65 4.25
CA LEU A 687 -55.06 -0.48 4.81
C LEU A 687 -55.97 0.24 3.80
N LEU A 688 -55.68 0.15 2.50
CA LEU A 688 -56.46 0.89 1.50
C LEU A 688 -57.85 0.27 1.31
N PRO A 689 -58.88 1.13 1.18
CA PRO A 689 -60.23 0.68 0.98
C PRO A 689 -60.49 0.19 -0.45
N THR A 690 -61.50 -0.67 -0.63
CA THR A 690 -61.84 -1.34 -1.90
C THR A 690 -62.23 -0.37 -3.03
N TRP A 691 -62.62 0.86 -2.72
CA TRP A 691 -62.90 1.90 -3.72
C TRP A 691 -61.63 2.48 -4.35
N LEU A 692 -60.51 2.50 -3.63
CA LEU A 692 -59.22 2.94 -4.16
C LEU A 692 -58.44 1.76 -4.75
N LEU A 693 -58.49 0.60 -4.10
CA LEU A 693 -57.81 -0.61 -4.55
C LEU A 693 -58.80 -1.78 -4.69
N LYS A 694 -59.27 -2.02 -5.93
CA LYS A 694 -60.17 -3.13 -6.25
C LYS A 694 -59.55 -4.49 -5.87
N VAL A 695 -60.38 -5.42 -5.41
CA VAL A 695 -59.98 -6.78 -4.95
C VAL A 695 -59.12 -7.51 -5.98
N SER A 696 -59.50 -7.52 -7.25
CA SER A 696 -58.72 -8.19 -8.31
C SER A 696 -57.36 -7.53 -8.57
N LYS A 697 -57.26 -6.20 -8.41
CA LYS A 697 -55.98 -5.48 -8.53
C LYS A 697 -55.09 -5.77 -7.33
N ARG A 698 -55.65 -5.79 -6.11
CA ARG A 698 -54.96 -6.16 -4.87
C ARG A 698 -54.34 -7.55 -4.97
N GLN A 699 -55.09 -8.55 -5.44
CA GLN A 699 -54.58 -9.91 -5.65
C GLN A 699 -53.42 -9.96 -6.64
N LYS A 700 -53.51 -9.25 -7.77
CA LYS A 700 -52.43 -9.19 -8.77
C LYS A 700 -51.17 -8.54 -8.20
N ILE A 701 -51.32 -7.43 -7.48
CA ILE A 701 -50.20 -6.71 -6.86
C ILE A 701 -49.54 -7.58 -5.79
N LEU A 702 -50.32 -8.20 -4.89
CA LEU A 702 -49.79 -9.07 -3.85
C LEU A 702 -49.06 -10.28 -4.44
N ASN A 703 -49.64 -10.95 -5.44
CA ASN A 703 -48.96 -12.06 -6.12
C ASN A 703 -47.65 -11.62 -6.83
N PHE A 704 -47.62 -10.42 -7.41
CA PHE A 704 -46.41 -9.88 -8.04
C PHE A 704 -45.32 -9.55 -7.01
N VAL A 705 -45.67 -8.81 -5.96
CA VAL A 705 -44.74 -8.40 -4.90
C VAL A 705 -44.19 -9.62 -4.13
N ASP A 706 -45.01 -10.65 -3.95
CA ASP A 706 -44.61 -11.92 -3.35
C ASP A 706 -43.63 -12.69 -4.24
N ALA A 707 -43.96 -12.87 -5.53
CA ALA A 707 -43.13 -13.62 -6.47
C ALA A 707 -41.75 -12.97 -6.74
N TYR A 708 -41.69 -11.63 -6.77
CA TYR A 708 -40.44 -10.88 -6.97
C TYR A 708 -39.73 -10.53 -5.64
N GLY A 709 -40.23 -11.02 -4.50
CA GLY A 709 -39.62 -10.79 -3.19
C GLY A 709 -38.18 -11.30 -3.08
N LYS A 710 -37.85 -12.41 -3.76
CA LYS A 710 -36.49 -13.01 -3.78
C LYS A 710 -35.38 -12.08 -4.27
N TRP A 711 -35.70 -11.06 -5.08
CA TRP A 711 -34.69 -10.13 -5.58
C TRP A 711 -34.04 -9.30 -4.46
N SER A 712 -34.65 -9.19 -3.28
CA SER A 712 -33.98 -8.60 -2.11
C SER A 712 -32.77 -9.41 -1.61
N LEU A 713 -32.56 -10.63 -2.10
CA LEU A 713 -31.39 -11.47 -1.76
C LEU A 713 -30.12 -11.11 -2.56
N VAL A 714 -30.20 -10.21 -3.55
CA VAL A 714 -29.03 -9.79 -4.36
C VAL A 714 -27.86 -9.39 -3.47
N ASP A 715 -28.08 -8.54 -2.47
CA ASP A 715 -27.05 -8.11 -1.52
C ASP A 715 -26.40 -9.28 -0.78
N THR A 716 -27.21 -10.24 -0.36
CA THR A 716 -26.74 -11.40 0.40
C THR A 716 -25.82 -12.26 -0.47
N PHE A 717 -26.16 -12.42 -1.74
CA PHE A 717 -25.34 -13.17 -2.68
C PHE A 717 -24.07 -12.41 -3.06
N VAL A 718 -24.13 -11.09 -3.26
CA VAL A 718 -22.94 -10.26 -3.52
C VAL A 718 -22.00 -10.31 -2.32
N MET A 719 -22.54 -10.20 -1.11
CA MET A 719 -21.74 -10.25 0.12
C MET A 719 -21.03 -11.59 0.28
N VAL A 720 -21.68 -12.72 0.02
CA VAL A 720 -21.03 -14.04 0.03
C VAL A 720 -19.88 -14.11 -0.98
N LEU A 721 -20.07 -13.56 -2.18
CA LEU A 721 -18.99 -13.49 -3.19
C LEU A 721 -17.83 -12.63 -2.70
N PHE A 722 -18.09 -11.47 -2.09
CA PHE A 722 -17.04 -10.60 -1.52
C PHE A 722 -16.30 -11.24 -0.35
N MET A 723 -17.02 -11.93 0.54
CA MET A 723 -16.40 -12.63 1.66
C MET A 723 -15.37 -13.65 1.21
N VAL A 724 -15.67 -14.39 0.14
CA VAL A 724 -14.76 -15.41 -0.39
C VAL A 724 -13.70 -14.82 -1.34
N ALA A 725 -14.05 -13.79 -2.12
CA ALA A 725 -13.12 -13.12 -3.04
C ALA A 725 -12.00 -12.36 -2.32
N PHE A 726 -12.32 -11.69 -1.22
CA PHE A 726 -11.36 -10.91 -0.43
C PHE A 726 -10.79 -11.68 0.77
N ALA A 727 -11.12 -12.97 0.90
CA ALA A 727 -10.50 -13.84 1.89
C ALA A 727 -9.10 -14.27 1.43
N PHE A 728 -8.08 -13.62 1.98
CA PHE A 728 -6.71 -14.09 1.87
C PHE A 728 -6.37 -14.78 3.17
N ASP A 729 -6.09 -16.07 3.10
CA ASP A 729 -5.44 -16.80 4.18
C ASP A 729 -4.06 -17.23 3.67
N LEU A 730 -3.05 -16.44 4.01
CA LEU A 730 -1.66 -16.76 3.75
C LEU A 730 -1.12 -17.52 4.94
N ASP A 731 -1.22 -18.84 4.87
CA ASP A 731 -0.59 -19.76 5.81
C ASP A 731 0.77 -20.22 5.25
N GLN A 732 1.66 -20.68 6.13
CA GLN A 732 3.02 -21.12 5.80
C GLN A 732 3.05 -22.22 4.72
N ASP A 733 1.97 -22.99 4.59
CA ASP A 733 1.82 -24.02 3.58
C ASP A 733 1.44 -23.50 2.18
N SER A 734 0.90 -22.29 2.10
CA SER A 734 0.44 -21.66 0.85
C SER A 734 1.50 -20.77 0.20
N PHE A 735 2.65 -20.58 0.86
CA PHE A 735 3.74 -19.76 0.33
C PHE A 735 4.50 -20.45 -0.80
N SER A 736 5.04 -19.64 -1.73
CA SER A 736 6.03 -20.10 -2.70
C SER A 736 7.21 -20.79 -1.99
N PRO A 737 7.87 -21.78 -2.62
CA PRO A 737 8.93 -22.56 -1.99
C PRO A 737 10.01 -21.71 -1.32
N GLU A 738 10.34 -20.57 -1.92
CA GLU A 738 11.34 -19.61 -1.45
C GLU A 738 10.89 -18.91 -0.16
N VAL A 739 9.65 -18.43 -0.13
CA VAL A 739 9.06 -17.73 1.03
C VAL A 739 8.75 -18.72 2.15
N LYS A 740 8.31 -19.93 1.80
CA LYS A 740 8.09 -21.04 2.74
C LYS A 740 9.39 -21.40 3.46
N GLN A 741 10.51 -21.47 2.72
CA GLN A 741 11.81 -21.77 3.30
C GLN A 741 12.26 -20.65 4.27
N LEU A 742 12.02 -19.38 3.93
CA LEU A 742 12.31 -18.24 4.82
C LEU A 742 11.53 -18.34 6.15
N PHE A 743 10.22 -18.55 6.10
CA PHE A 743 9.39 -18.64 7.31
C PHE A 743 9.63 -19.94 8.11
N GLN A 744 9.93 -21.06 7.44
CA GLN A 744 10.30 -22.31 8.11
C GLN A 744 11.64 -22.21 8.84
N GLU A 745 12.62 -21.54 8.24
CA GLU A 745 13.91 -21.32 8.89
C GLU A 745 13.77 -20.33 10.05
N LEU A 746 12.89 -19.31 9.96
CA LEU A 746 12.54 -18.35 11.04
C LEU A 746 12.01 -19.00 12.33
N GLY A 747 11.49 -20.23 12.27
CA GLY A 747 10.92 -20.91 13.43
C GLY A 747 9.58 -20.33 13.91
N TYR A 748 8.98 -19.43 13.12
CA TYR A 748 7.68 -18.81 13.37
C TYR A 748 6.67 -19.23 12.30
N GLY A 749 5.47 -19.61 12.73
CA GLY A 749 4.33 -19.74 11.83
C GLY A 749 3.70 -18.36 11.59
N ALA A 750 4.10 -17.67 10.52
CA ALA A 750 3.48 -16.41 10.13
C ALA A 750 2.23 -16.67 9.30
N LYS A 751 1.10 -16.14 9.76
CA LYS A 751 -0.20 -16.27 9.12
C LYS A 751 -0.77 -14.88 8.85
N PHE A 752 -0.80 -14.46 7.59
CA PHE A 752 -1.37 -13.18 7.17
C PHE A 752 -2.79 -13.42 6.65
N GLN A 753 -3.76 -12.78 7.29
CA GLN A 753 -5.17 -12.95 6.95
C GLN A 753 -5.79 -11.63 6.59
N VAL A 754 -6.47 -11.58 5.46
CA VAL A 754 -7.42 -10.53 5.12
C VAL A 754 -8.77 -11.17 5.00
N TYR A 755 -9.76 -10.64 5.71
CA TYR A 755 -11.11 -11.19 5.70
C TYR A 755 -12.17 -10.11 5.78
N VAL A 756 -13.36 -10.46 5.27
CA VAL A 756 -14.54 -9.62 5.30
C VAL A 756 -15.43 -10.07 6.44
N TYR A 757 -15.63 -9.20 7.42
CA TYR A 757 -16.50 -9.43 8.57
C TYR A 757 -17.86 -8.74 8.36
N PRO A 758 -18.97 -9.51 8.30
CA PRO A 758 -20.31 -8.95 8.26
C PRO A 758 -20.66 -8.37 9.64
N ALA A 759 -20.87 -7.06 9.70
CA ALA A 759 -21.27 -6.39 10.92
C ALA A 759 -22.77 -6.65 11.23
N TRP A 760 -23.20 -6.21 12.42
CA TRP A 760 -24.58 -6.41 12.87
C TRP A 760 -25.62 -5.84 11.89
N GLY A 761 -25.31 -4.72 11.22
CA GLY A 761 -26.18 -4.12 10.22
C GLY A 761 -26.55 -5.10 9.10
N PHE A 762 -25.59 -5.88 8.60
CA PHE A 762 -25.85 -6.87 7.55
C PHE A 762 -26.65 -8.08 8.05
N HIS A 763 -26.40 -8.56 9.28
CA HIS A 763 -27.22 -9.63 9.85
C HIS A 763 -28.68 -9.19 10.04
N LEU A 764 -28.90 -7.95 10.46
CA LEU A 764 -30.23 -7.36 10.57
C LEU A 764 -30.89 -7.20 9.18
N PHE A 765 -30.12 -6.85 8.14
CA PHE A 765 -30.59 -6.82 6.74
C PHE A 765 -31.15 -8.18 6.31
N LEU A 766 -30.37 -9.25 6.52
CA LEU A 766 -30.73 -10.60 6.11
C LEU A 766 -31.97 -11.09 6.88
N LEU A 767 -32.03 -10.84 8.19
CA LEU A 767 -33.22 -11.15 9.00
C LEU A 767 -34.46 -10.38 8.52
N ALA A 768 -34.33 -9.09 8.23
CA ALA A 768 -35.42 -8.28 7.70
C ALA A 768 -35.87 -8.76 6.32
N THR A 769 -34.94 -9.21 5.48
CA THR A 769 -35.22 -9.81 4.16
C THR A 769 -36.05 -11.08 4.30
N ILE A 770 -35.63 -12.02 5.15
CA ILE A 770 -36.38 -13.24 5.43
C ILE A 770 -37.76 -12.93 6.02
N ALA A 771 -37.83 -12.01 6.99
CA ALA A 771 -39.10 -11.56 7.56
C ALA A 771 -40.03 -10.96 6.50
N SER A 772 -39.50 -10.17 5.56
CA SER A 772 -40.27 -9.60 4.45
C SER A 772 -40.83 -10.67 3.50
N LEU A 773 -40.11 -11.77 3.28
CA LEU A 773 -40.57 -12.90 2.45
C LEU A 773 -41.70 -13.64 3.15
N ILE A 774 -41.56 -13.91 4.45
CA ILE A 774 -42.60 -14.55 5.26
C ILE A 774 -43.86 -13.68 5.30
N LEU A 775 -43.71 -12.37 5.55
CA LEU A 775 -44.83 -11.43 5.60
C LEU A 775 -45.57 -11.34 4.25
N GLY A 776 -44.85 -11.43 3.12
CA GLY A 776 -45.46 -11.51 1.78
C GLY A 776 -46.48 -12.63 1.68
N HIS A 777 -46.09 -13.85 2.05
CA HIS A 777 -46.98 -15.01 2.03
C HIS A 777 -48.13 -14.91 3.03
N VAL A 778 -47.87 -14.39 4.24
CA VAL A 778 -48.92 -14.24 5.25
C VAL A 778 -49.97 -13.23 4.78
N VAL A 779 -49.57 -12.09 4.21
CA VAL A 779 -50.51 -11.09 3.68
C VAL A 779 -51.29 -11.64 2.47
N CYS A 780 -50.63 -12.35 1.56
CA CYS A 780 -51.29 -13.04 0.45
C CYS A 780 -52.31 -14.08 0.93
N GLY A 781 -51.95 -14.90 1.93
CA GLY A 781 -52.82 -15.92 2.51
C GLY A 781 -54.02 -15.31 3.23
N VAL A 782 -53.82 -14.24 4.02
CA VAL A 782 -54.91 -13.51 4.67
C VAL A 782 -55.85 -12.90 3.64
N HIS A 783 -55.34 -12.34 2.54
CA HIS A 783 -56.16 -11.81 1.46
C HIS A 783 -57.02 -12.91 0.80
N ARG A 784 -56.41 -14.05 0.45
CA ARG A 784 -57.10 -15.19 -0.16
C ARG A 784 -58.15 -15.79 0.77
N TYR A 785 -57.84 -15.90 2.06
CA TYR A 785 -58.77 -16.39 3.09
C TYR A 785 -59.95 -15.44 3.31
N ALA A 786 -59.69 -14.13 3.43
CA ALA A 786 -60.73 -13.12 3.64
C ALA A 786 -61.75 -13.11 2.51
N GLU A 787 -61.26 -13.13 1.26
CA GLU A 787 -62.07 -13.02 0.05
C GLU A 787 -62.53 -14.38 -0.50
N LYS A 788 -62.15 -15.51 0.13
CA LYS A 788 -62.43 -16.89 -0.33
C LYS A 788 -61.97 -17.14 -1.78
N ILE A 789 -60.75 -16.74 -2.09
CA ILE A 789 -60.16 -16.91 -3.41
C ILE A 789 -59.15 -18.06 -3.35
N GLY A 790 -59.07 -18.87 -4.42
CA GLY A 790 -58.01 -19.87 -4.58
C GLY A 790 -58.27 -21.14 -3.76
N GLU A 791 -57.41 -21.42 -2.79
CA GLU A 791 -57.49 -22.62 -1.94
C GLU A 791 -58.67 -22.60 -0.96
N PHE A 792 -59.20 -21.41 -0.64
CA PHE A 792 -60.31 -21.19 0.28
C PHE A 792 -61.68 -20.98 -0.40
N ASP A 793 -61.76 -21.22 -1.71
CA ASP A 793 -63.00 -21.11 -2.48
C ASP A 793 -64.08 -22.08 -1.96
N GLU A 794 -65.32 -21.60 -1.82
CA GLU A 794 -66.44 -22.38 -1.30
C GLU A 794 -66.93 -23.39 -2.35
N ARG A 795 -67.21 -24.62 -1.91
CA ARG A 795 -67.80 -25.64 -2.77
C ARG A 795 -69.30 -25.41 -2.88
N GLU A 796 -69.88 -25.72 -4.03
CA GLU A 796 -71.34 -25.88 -4.16
C GLU A 796 -71.83 -26.95 -3.17
N ASP A 797 -72.83 -26.58 -2.37
CA ASP A 797 -73.45 -27.46 -1.38
C ASP A 797 -74.08 -28.68 -2.06
N GLY A 798 -73.74 -29.89 -1.59
CA GLY A 798 -74.35 -31.15 -2.05
C GLY A 798 -73.49 -32.06 -2.92
N VAL A 799 -72.30 -31.62 -3.37
CA VAL A 799 -71.37 -32.49 -4.13
C VAL A 799 -70.47 -33.29 -3.19
N PRO A 800 -70.52 -34.64 -3.17
CA PRO A 800 -69.64 -35.46 -2.35
C PRO A 800 -68.19 -35.19 -2.71
N GLN A 801 -67.33 -35.03 -1.70
CA GLN A 801 -65.90 -34.88 -1.93
C GLN A 801 -65.37 -36.11 -2.65
N SER A 802 -64.92 -35.93 -3.90
CA SER A 802 -64.20 -36.99 -4.61
C SER A 802 -62.98 -37.39 -3.77
N THR A 803 -63.05 -38.57 -3.16
CA THR A 803 -61.93 -39.25 -2.50
C THR A 803 -60.98 -39.88 -3.51
N THR A 804 -61.34 -39.80 -4.80
CA THR A 804 -60.57 -40.32 -5.92
C THR A 804 -59.25 -39.58 -6.04
N ARG A 805 -58.15 -40.34 -6.07
CA ARG A 805 -56.81 -39.81 -6.27
C ARG A 805 -56.55 -39.69 -7.77
N ASN A 806 -56.45 -38.46 -8.26
CA ASN A 806 -56.23 -38.19 -9.68
C ASN A 806 -54.85 -37.55 -9.87
N ARG A 807 -54.20 -37.86 -11.00
CA ARG A 807 -52.99 -37.15 -11.42
C ARG A 807 -53.41 -35.87 -12.13
N LEU A 808 -52.85 -34.74 -11.73
CA LEU A 808 -53.25 -33.44 -12.28
C LEU A 808 -52.90 -33.35 -13.77
N CYS A 809 -51.75 -33.90 -14.17
CA CYS A 809 -51.32 -34.03 -15.55
C CYS A 809 -52.27 -34.86 -16.44
N ALA A 810 -53.06 -35.78 -15.86
CA ALA A 810 -54.03 -36.59 -16.58
C ALA A 810 -55.45 -36.00 -16.57
N ALA A 811 -55.73 -35.11 -15.62
CA ALA A 811 -57.05 -34.50 -15.40
C ALA A 811 -57.26 -33.17 -16.16
N LEU A 812 -56.18 -32.60 -16.70
CA LEU A 812 -56.22 -31.34 -17.46
C LEU A 812 -56.81 -31.54 -18.88
N PRO A 813 -57.58 -30.56 -19.40
CA PRO A 813 -58.01 -30.57 -20.79
C PRO A 813 -56.79 -30.65 -21.73
N LYS A 814 -56.77 -31.63 -22.63
CA LYS A 814 -55.69 -31.84 -23.59
C LYS A 814 -56.21 -31.74 -25.04
N PRO A 815 -55.47 -31.09 -25.95
CA PRO A 815 -55.78 -31.16 -27.37
C PRO A 815 -55.60 -32.60 -27.88
N ASP A 816 -56.43 -33.01 -28.85
CA ASP A 816 -56.34 -34.34 -29.45
C ASP A 816 -55.02 -34.54 -30.22
N GLY A 817 -54.55 -35.79 -30.27
CA GLY A 817 -53.31 -36.16 -30.97
C GLY A 817 -52.02 -35.84 -30.20
N TRP A 818 -50.92 -35.66 -30.94
CA TRP A 818 -49.56 -35.53 -30.38
C TRP A 818 -49.37 -34.27 -29.51
N MET A 819 -50.13 -33.20 -29.77
CA MET A 819 -50.10 -31.96 -29.00
C MET A 819 -50.56 -32.17 -27.55
N GLY A 820 -51.50 -33.08 -27.30
CA GLY A 820 -51.93 -33.47 -25.95
C GLY A 820 -50.82 -34.18 -25.16
N ALA A 821 -50.03 -35.03 -25.82
CA ALA A 821 -48.88 -35.68 -25.19
C ALA A 821 -47.78 -34.68 -24.85
N VAL A 822 -47.49 -33.72 -25.74
CA VAL A 822 -46.52 -32.64 -25.50
C VAL A 822 -46.97 -31.72 -24.35
N ALA A 823 -48.26 -31.40 -24.27
CA ALA A 823 -48.81 -30.56 -23.20
C ALA A 823 -48.68 -31.18 -21.80
N VAL A 824 -48.60 -32.51 -21.72
CA VAL A 824 -48.51 -33.29 -20.47
C VAL A 824 -47.07 -33.66 -20.13
N HIS A 825 -46.36 -34.30 -21.07
CA HIS A 825 -45.01 -34.83 -20.87
C HIS A 825 -43.91 -33.79 -21.10
N GLY A 826 -44.15 -32.78 -21.95
CA GLY A 826 -43.18 -31.70 -22.21
C GLY A 826 -42.80 -30.95 -20.93
N PRO A 827 -43.76 -30.39 -20.17
CA PRO A 827 -43.44 -29.72 -18.91
C PRO A 827 -42.75 -30.63 -17.88
N THR A 828 -43.15 -31.91 -17.80
CA THR A 828 -42.49 -32.89 -16.91
C THR A 828 -41.04 -33.15 -17.29
N ALA A 829 -40.76 -33.35 -18.58
CA ALA A 829 -39.41 -33.55 -19.08
C ALA A 829 -38.55 -32.30 -18.89
N MET A 830 -39.08 -31.11 -19.16
CA MET A 830 -38.35 -29.84 -19.00
C MET A 830 -38.05 -29.52 -17.54
N ILE A 831 -39.00 -29.70 -16.61
CA ILE A 831 -38.73 -29.50 -15.18
C ILE A 831 -37.80 -30.59 -14.63
N GLY A 832 -37.93 -31.84 -15.07
CA GLY A 832 -36.99 -32.92 -14.72
C GLY A 832 -35.57 -32.63 -15.22
N LEU A 833 -35.44 -32.10 -16.44
CA LEU A 833 -34.17 -31.64 -16.99
C LEU A 833 -33.60 -30.48 -16.16
N SER A 834 -34.40 -29.46 -15.86
CA SER A 834 -33.98 -28.33 -15.01
C SER A 834 -33.51 -28.80 -13.63
N LEU A 835 -34.23 -29.70 -12.96
CA LEU A 835 -33.82 -30.28 -11.68
C LEU A 835 -32.46 -30.99 -11.78
N THR A 836 -32.26 -31.76 -12.85
CA THR A 836 -30.99 -32.45 -13.11
C THR A 836 -29.86 -31.46 -13.36
N LEU A 837 -30.10 -30.42 -14.16
CA LEU A 837 -29.13 -29.36 -14.44
C LEU A 837 -28.78 -28.54 -13.19
N VAL A 838 -29.73 -28.28 -12.28
CA VAL A 838 -29.43 -27.63 -10.99
C VAL A 838 -28.55 -28.51 -10.13
N ILE A 839 -28.86 -29.81 -9.98
CA ILE A 839 -28.07 -30.72 -9.15
C ILE A 839 -26.64 -30.85 -9.70
N ILE A 840 -26.48 -31.01 -11.02
CA ILE A 840 -25.17 -31.13 -11.67
C ILE A 840 -24.43 -29.78 -11.63
N GLY A 841 -25.07 -28.70 -12.06
CA GLY A 841 -24.46 -27.38 -12.21
C GLY A 841 -24.09 -26.73 -10.87
N ALA A 842 -24.91 -26.89 -9.83
CA ALA A 842 -24.65 -26.27 -8.53
C ALA A 842 -23.79 -27.14 -7.61
N GLY A 843 -23.84 -28.47 -7.79
CA GLY A 843 -23.18 -29.44 -6.91
C GLY A 843 -21.85 -29.99 -7.43
N PHE A 844 -21.64 -30.08 -8.74
CA PHE A 844 -20.52 -30.84 -9.32
C PHE A 844 -19.71 -30.07 -10.38
N LEU A 845 -20.22 -28.95 -10.89
CA LEU A 845 -19.53 -28.13 -11.87
C LEU A 845 -19.16 -26.78 -11.27
N ASP A 846 -17.95 -26.33 -11.55
CA ASP A 846 -17.54 -24.98 -11.17
C ASP A 846 -18.33 -23.95 -11.99
N THR A 847 -18.84 -22.94 -11.29
CA THR A 847 -19.64 -21.85 -11.86
C THR A 847 -18.73 -20.70 -12.27
N PHE A 848 -17.75 -20.35 -11.45
CA PHE A 848 -16.76 -19.31 -11.72
C PHE A 848 -15.45 -19.62 -10.97
N GLN A 849 -14.38 -18.90 -11.27
CA GLN A 849 -13.14 -18.97 -10.49
C GLN A 849 -12.52 -17.58 -10.28
N PHE A 850 -11.82 -17.41 -9.16
CA PHE A 850 -10.91 -16.29 -8.91
C PHE A 850 -9.49 -16.70 -9.26
N ARG A 851 -8.77 -15.83 -9.95
CA ARG A 851 -7.34 -15.96 -10.24
C ARG A 851 -6.64 -14.73 -9.69
N PHE A 852 -5.86 -14.90 -8.62
CA PHE A 852 -5.03 -13.83 -8.07
C PHE A 852 -3.72 -13.77 -8.85
N GLU A 853 -3.39 -12.58 -9.34
CA GLU A 853 -2.20 -12.31 -10.14
C GLU A 853 -1.31 -11.28 -9.44
N GLY A 854 -0.15 -10.97 -10.03
CA GLY A 854 0.84 -10.10 -9.40
C GLY A 854 1.53 -10.75 -8.20
N LEU A 855 2.14 -9.93 -7.33
CA LEU A 855 2.90 -10.39 -6.17
C LEU A 855 2.04 -11.22 -5.23
N ALA A 856 0.78 -10.82 -5.00
CA ALA A 856 -0.16 -11.60 -4.22
C ALA A 856 -0.41 -13.01 -4.81
N GLY A 857 -0.56 -13.11 -6.13
CA GLY A 857 -0.66 -14.39 -6.84
C GLY A 857 0.60 -15.24 -6.74
N TYR A 858 1.78 -14.61 -6.85
CA TYR A 858 3.08 -15.27 -6.69
C TYR A 858 3.28 -15.83 -5.29
N ILE A 859 2.96 -15.04 -4.25
CA ILE A 859 3.06 -15.44 -2.85
C ILE A 859 2.11 -16.61 -2.54
N LEU A 860 0.90 -16.62 -3.11
CA LEU A 860 -0.08 -17.71 -2.97
C LEU A 860 0.34 -19.02 -3.67
N GLY A 861 1.33 -18.95 -4.57
CA GLY A 861 1.74 -20.09 -5.38
C GLY A 861 0.69 -20.51 -6.44
N PRO A 862 1.05 -21.47 -7.32
CA PRO A 862 0.25 -21.83 -8.48
C PRO A 862 -1.07 -22.54 -8.13
N GLU A 863 -1.15 -23.24 -7.00
CA GLU A 863 -2.38 -23.94 -6.59
C GLU A 863 -3.36 -23.03 -5.82
N ALA A 864 -2.88 -22.16 -4.92
CA ALA A 864 -3.76 -21.32 -4.10
C ALA A 864 -4.17 -20.00 -4.77
N SER A 865 -3.47 -19.60 -5.85
CA SER A 865 -3.80 -18.43 -6.67
C SER A 865 -5.04 -18.64 -7.55
N VAL A 866 -5.38 -19.87 -7.92
CA VAL A 866 -6.58 -20.20 -8.71
C VAL A 866 -7.60 -20.91 -7.84
N ARG A 867 -8.76 -20.28 -7.62
CA ARG A 867 -9.81 -20.79 -6.73
C ARG A 867 -11.14 -20.95 -7.47
N PRO A 868 -11.48 -22.17 -7.89
CA PRO A 868 -12.76 -22.46 -8.55
C PRO A 868 -13.89 -22.68 -7.54
N TYR A 869 -15.09 -22.21 -7.90
CA TYR A 869 -16.28 -22.27 -7.05
C TYR A 869 -17.54 -22.70 -7.80
N SER A 870 -18.23 -23.69 -7.25
CA SER A 870 -19.63 -24.04 -7.48
C SER A 870 -20.49 -23.43 -6.36
N ASP A 871 -21.81 -23.58 -6.42
CA ASP A 871 -22.71 -23.10 -5.35
C ASP A 871 -22.38 -23.78 -4.00
N VAL A 872 -22.14 -25.09 -4.02
CA VAL A 872 -21.80 -25.89 -2.83
C VAL A 872 -20.42 -25.54 -2.30
N THR A 873 -19.40 -25.44 -3.17
CA THR A 873 -18.03 -25.14 -2.69
C THR A 873 -17.90 -23.68 -2.23
N LEU A 874 -18.64 -22.74 -2.85
CA LEU A 874 -18.74 -21.37 -2.37
C LEU A 874 -19.34 -21.32 -0.96
N MET A 875 -20.42 -22.06 -0.72
CA MET A 875 -21.05 -22.18 0.60
C MET A 875 -20.09 -22.75 1.66
N LEU A 876 -19.30 -23.76 1.31
CA LEU A 876 -18.32 -24.37 2.23
C LEU A 876 -17.14 -23.44 2.55
N ALA A 877 -16.82 -22.51 1.64
CA ALA A 877 -15.74 -21.54 1.84
C ALA A 877 -16.12 -20.39 2.81
N VAL A 878 -17.42 -20.09 2.99
CA VAL A 878 -17.86 -18.94 3.81
C VAL A 878 -17.33 -19.00 5.26
N PRO A 879 -17.46 -20.09 6.04
CA PRO A 879 -16.92 -20.09 7.41
C PRO A 879 -15.40 -19.98 7.46
N GLY A 880 -14.70 -20.54 6.46
CA GLY A 880 -13.25 -20.46 6.34
C GLY A 880 -12.74 -19.05 6.04
N SER A 881 -13.60 -18.17 5.52
CA SER A 881 -13.27 -16.77 5.25
C SER A 881 -13.13 -15.90 6.51
N ASN A 882 -13.44 -16.38 7.72
CA ASN A 882 -13.26 -15.60 8.96
C ASN A 882 -12.59 -16.47 10.07
N PRO A 883 -11.25 -16.55 10.09
CA PRO A 883 -10.52 -17.45 10.98
C PRO A 883 -10.48 -17.00 12.44
N GLY A 884 -10.65 -15.70 12.73
CA GLY A 884 -10.57 -15.11 14.07
C GLY A 884 -11.67 -15.57 15.05
N GLY A 885 -12.64 -16.36 14.60
CA GLY A 885 -13.68 -16.95 15.45
C GLY A 885 -14.75 -15.99 15.96
N GLU A 886 -14.53 -14.67 15.85
CA GLU A 886 -15.52 -13.64 16.12
C GLU A 886 -16.73 -13.80 15.18
N GLY A 887 -17.95 -13.67 15.71
CA GLY A 887 -19.16 -13.73 14.89
C GLY A 887 -19.41 -15.09 14.19
N ARG A 888 -18.81 -16.20 14.66
CA ARG A 888 -18.97 -17.55 14.08
C ARG A 888 -20.44 -17.93 13.83
N PHE A 889 -21.34 -17.57 14.75
CA PHE A 889 -22.79 -17.77 14.55
C PHE A 889 -23.32 -16.99 13.33
N GLY A 890 -22.94 -15.72 13.19
CA GLY A 890 -23.35 -14.87 12.08
C GLY A 890 -22.85 -15.40 10.72
N MET A 891 -21.62 -15.90 10.68
CA MET A 891 -21.04 -16.52 9.47
C MET A 891 -21.84 -17.76 9.04
N HIS A 892 -22.15 -18.67 9.98
CA HIS A 892 -22.97 -19.85 9.69
C HIS A 892 -24.40 -19.47 9.32
N PHE A 893 -24.96 -18.42 9.91
CA PHE A 893 -26.28 -17.93 9.54
C PHE A 893 -26.34 -17.48 8.08
N ILE A 894 -25.34 -16.72 7.61
CA ILE A 894 -25.22 -16.31 6.20
C ILE A 894 -25.02 -17.53 5.30
N GLN A 895 -24.14 -18.46 5.69
CA GLN A 895 -23.89 -19.71 4.96
C GLN A 895 -25.18 -20.52 4.75
N ILE A 896 -25.95 -20.73 5.83
CA ILE A 896 -27.20 -21.49 5.79
C ILE A 896 -28.24 -20.74 4.94
N ALA A 897 -28.38 -19.42 5.12
CA ALA A 897 -29.35 -18.64 4.36
C ALA A 897 -29.02 -18.64 2.86
N PHE A 898 -27.76 -18.42 2.49
CA PHE A 898 -27.29 -18.50 1.11
C PHE A 898 -27.69 -19.83 0.48
N PHE A 899 -27.27 -20.95 1.09
CA PHE A 899 -27.51 -22.29 0.57
C PHE A 899 -29.00 -22.66 0.51
N LEU A 900 -29.76 -22.19 1.51
CA LEU A 900 -31.19 -22.39 1.58
C LEU A 900 -31.87 -21.80 0.34
N PHE A 901 -31.57 -20.56 -0.02
CA PHE A 901 -32.24 -19.84 -1.11
C PHE A 901 -31.65 -20.12 -2.50
N SER A 902 -30.34 -20.36 -2.60
CA SER A 902 -29.65 -20.63 -3.89
C SER A 902 -29.89 -22.05 -4.38
N PHE A 903 -29.92 -23.03 -3.48
CA PHE A 903 -29.93 -24.45 -3.85
C PHE A 903 -31.10 -25.23 -3.24
N VAL A 904 -31.24 -25.26 -1.91
CA VAL A 904 -32.18 -26.17 -1.23
C VAL A 904 -33.63 -25.87 -1.65
N VAL A 905 -34.07 -24.62 -1.52
CA VAL A 905 -35.43 -24.21 -1.91
C VAL A 905 -35.70 -24.47 -3.38
N VAL A 906 -34.71 -24.31 -4.27
CA VAL A 906 -34.83 -24.55 -5.71
C VAL A 906 -35.10 -26.03 -5.99
N VAL A 907 -34.30 -26.92 -5.39
CA VAL A 907 -34.48 -28.37 -5.52
C VAL A 907 -35.84 -28.81 -4.95
N PHE A 908 -36.22 -28.31 -3.78
CA PHE A 908 -37.53 -28.60 -3.18
C PHE A 908 -38.69 -28.08 -4.04
N TYR A 909 -38.58 -26.87 -4.58
CA TYR A 909 -39.56 -26.29 -5.50
C TYR A 909 -39.79 -27.19 -6.71
N LEU A 910 -38.73 -27.53 -7.44
CA LEU A 910 -38.82 -28.34 -8.66
C LEU A 910 -39.33 -29.75 -8.37
N THR A 911 -38.88 -30.36 -7.27
CA THR A 911 -39.30 -31.70 -6.85
C THR A 911 -40.78 -31.71 -6.49
N LEU A 912 -41.23 -30.78 -5.64
CA LEU A 912 -42.64 -30.72 -5.23
C LEU A 912 -43.56 -30.28 -6.38
N LEU A 913 -43.07 -29.49 -7.33
CA LEU A 913 -43.79 -29.17 -8.56
C LEU A 913 -44.02 -30.42 -9.43
N LEU A 914 -43.01 -31.30 -9.57
CA LEU A 914 -43.15 -32.59 -10.25
C LEU A 914 -44.13 -33.52 -9.51
N VAL A 915 -44.05 -33.57 -8.18
CA VAL A 915 -44.98 -34.35 -7.34
C VAL A 915 -46.41 -33.84 -7.52
N LEU A 916 -46.64 -32.53 -7.48
CA LEU A 916 -47.95 -31.92 -7.70
C LEU A 916 -48.52 -32.26 -9.09
N TRP A 917 -47.67 -32.29 -10.11
CA TRP A 917 -48.07 -32.58 -11.49
C TRP A 917 -48.36 -34.07 -11.74
N ALA A 918 -47.49 -34.96 -11.27
CA ALA A 918 -47.48 -36.37 -11.67
C ALA A 918 -48.07 -37.34 -10.62
N ALA A 919 -48.06 -36.99 -9.33
CA ALA A 919 -48.52 -37.91 -8.28
C ALA A 919 -50.06 -37.96 -8.18
N PRO A 920 -50.66 -39.15 -7.95
CA PRO A 920 -52.10 -39.27 -7.72
C PRO A 920 -52.45 -38.79 -6.31
N LEU A 921 -52.96 -37.57 -6.20
CA LEU A 921 -53.29 -36.90 -4.94
C LEU A 921 -54.79 -36.60 -4.87
N THR A 922 -55.31 -36.38 -3.66
CA THR A 922 -56.67 -35.87 -3.47
C THR A 922 -56.70 -34.36 -3.71
N VAL A 923 -57.83 -33.83 -4.16
CA VAL A 923 -57.99 -32.38 -4.49
C VAL A 923 -57.59 -31.48 -3.32
N GLY A 924 -57.92 -31.87 -2.08
CA GLY A 924 -57.51 -31.14 -0.88
C GLY A 924 -55.99 -31.08 -0.71
N LYS A 925 -55.28 -32.21 -0.89
CA LYS A 925 -53.81 -32.25 -0.84
C LYS A 925 -53.16 -31.50 -1.99
N GLN A 926 -53.74 -31.54 -3.19
CA GLN A 926 -53.26 -30.79 -4.35
C GLN A 926 -53.35 -29.28 -4.14
N ARG A 927 -54.45 -28.77 -3.56
CA ARG A 927 -54.60 -27.34 -3.23
C ARG A 927 -53.57 -26.88 -2.18
N HIS A 928 -53.35 -27.65 -1.12
CA HIS A 928 -52.32 -27.32 -0.12
C HIS A 928 -50.92 -27.37 -0.70
N LEU A 929 -50.61 -28.42 -1.48
CA LEU A 929 -49.30 -28.56 -2.12
C LEU A 929 -49.06 -27.47 -3.17
N LEU A 930 -50.09 -27.00 -3.89
CA LEU A 930 -49.99 -25.86 -4.80
C LEU A 930 -49.54 -24.59 -4.07
N VAL A 931 -50.10 -24.30 -2.89
CA VAL A 931 -49.69 -23.14 -2.09
C VAL A 931 -48.23 -23.29 -1.63
N VAL A 932 -47.83 -24.48 -1.16
CA VAL A 932 -46.43 -24.75 -0.77
C VAL A 932 -45.47 -24.54 -1.94
N VAL A 933 -45.80 -25.04 -3.14
CA VAL A 933 -44.97 -24.87 -4.34
C VAL A 933 -44.92 -23.41 -4.79
N GLN A 934 -46.00 -22.63 -4.64
CA GLN A 934 -46.00 -21.18 -4.89
C GLN A 934 -45.07 -20.42 -3.93
N VAL A 935 -45.08 -20.78 -2.65
CA VAL A 935 -44.15 -20.24 -1.63
C VAL A 935 -42.71 -20.55 -1.99
N LEU A 936 -42.40 -21.82 -2.29
CA LEU A 936 -41.05 -22.22 -2.66
C LEU A 936 -40.58 -21.55 -3.96
N ASN A 937 -41.46 -21.34 -4.95
CA ASN A 937 -41.14 -20.58 -6.15
C ASN A 937 -40.75 -19.12 -5.85
N ALA A 938 -41.45 -18.47 -4.91
CA ALA A 938 -41.15 -17.10 -4.51
C ALA A 938 -39.83 -16.97 -3.74
N TRP A 939 -39.32 -18.07 -3.17
CA TRP A 939 -38.07 -18.13 -2.41
C TRP A 939 -36.90 -18.69 -3.25
N ALA A 940 -37.19 -19.41 -4.33
CA ALA A 940 -36.19 -20.01 -5.21
C ALA A 940 -35.35 -18.91 -5.90
N GLY A 941 -34.11 -18.72 -5.43
CA GLY A 941 -33.24 -17.62 -5.80
C GLY A 941 -32.21 -17.94 -6.89
N LEU A 942 -32.36 -19.04 -7.64
CA LEU A 942 -31.38 -19.45 -8.66
C LEU A 942 -31.12 -18.37 -9.72
N ASP A 943 -32.18 -17.70 -10.19
CA ASP A 943 -32.10 -16.59 -11.14
C ASP A 943 -31.38 -15.37 -10.54
N VAL A 944 -31.69 -15.04 -9.29
CA VAL A 944 -31.02 -13.98 -8.54
C VAL A 944 -29.52 -14.29 -8.40
N PHE A 945 -29.16 -15.53 -8.07
CA PHE A 945 -27.78 -15.99 -7.97
C PHE A 945 -27.02 -15.87 -9.32
N CYS A 946 -27.62 -16.30 -10.42
CA CYS A 946 -27.02 -16.19 -11.75
C CYS A 946 -26.76 -14.73 -12.17
N VAL A 947 -27.69 -13.81 -11.85
CA VAL A 947 -27.52 -12.37 -12.13
C VAL A 947 -26.42 -11.76 -11.26
N THR A 948 -26.37 -12.14 -9.98
CA THR A 948 -25.34 -11.67 -9.05
C THR A 948 -23.94 -12.11 -9.47
N ILE A 949 -23.75 -13.37 -9.89
CA ILE A 949 -22.46 -13.84 -10.41
C ILE A 949 -22.06 -13.09 -11.67
N LEU A 950 -23.01 -12.89 -12.60
CA LEU A 950 -22.76 -12.15 -13.83
C LEU A 950 -22.24 -10.74 -13.52
N ALA A 951 -22.90 -10.05 -12.58
CA ALA A 951 -22.49 -8.72 -12.14
C ALA A 951 -21.11 -8.73 -11.49
N ALA A 952 -20.86 -9.67 -10.59
CA ALA A 952 -19.60 -9.76 -9.85
C ALA A 952 -18.41 -10.02 -10.78
N ILE A 953 -18.51 -10.96 -11.72
CA ILE A 953 -17.40 -11.29 -12.64
C ILE A 953 -16.99 -10.08 -13.50
N PHE A 954 -17.94 -9.27 -13.96
CA PHE A 954 -17.60 -8.13 -14.82
C PHE A 954 -16.94 -6.97 -14.07
N GLU A 955 -17.17 -6.81 -12.77
CA GLU A 955 -16.79 -5.58 -12.06
C GLU A 955 -15.88 -5.78 -10.83
N ILE A 956 -15.70 -7.01 -10.33
CA ILE A 956 -14.94 -7.25 -9.10
C ILE A 956 -13.46 -6.84 -9.21
N ARG A 957 -12.83 -7.00 -10.37
CA ARG A 957 -11.44 -6.57 -10.61
C ARG A 957 -11.29 -5.07 -10.39
N ARG A 958 -12.17 -4.26 -10.98
CA ARG A 958 -12.16 -2.79 -10.84
C ARG A 958 -12.38 -2.38 -9.39
N PHE A 959 -13.35 -3.02 -8.73
CA PHE A 959 -13.63 -2.73 -7.33
C PHE A 959 -12.46 -3.09 -6.41
N ALA A 960 -11.82 -4.25 -6.64
CA ALA A 960 -10.65 -4.68 -5.88
C ALA A 960 -9.45 -3.73 -6.05
N LEU A 961 -9.18 -3.29 -7.29
CA LEU A 961 -8.13 -2.31 -7.57
C LEU A 961 -8.43 -0.94 -6.93
N PHE A 962 -9.70 -0.52 -6.86
CA PHE A 962 -10.10 0.69 -6.14
C PHE A 962 -9.86 0.58 -4.62
N ILE A 963 -10.16 -0.57 -4.01
CA ILE A 963 -9.91 -0.84 -2.58
C ILE A 963 -8.40 -0.77 -2.26
N VAL A 964 -7.56 -1.32 -3.14
CA VAL A 964 -6.10 -1.25 -3.00
C VAL A 964 -5.60 0.18 -3.22
N GLY A 965 -6.10 0.87 -4.24
CA GLY A 965 -5.71 2.24 -4.59
C GLY A 965 -4.19 2.38 -4.77
N GLY A 966 -3.63 3.55 -4.42
CA GLY A 966 -2.19 3.82 -4.50
C GLY A 966 -1.34 3.17 -3.39
N LYS A 967 -1.93 2.32 -2.54
CA LYS A 967 -1.22 1.69 -1.41
C LYS A 967 -0.11 0.74 -1.87
N CYS A 968 -0.22 0.22 -3.09
CA CYS A 968 0.77 -0.68 -3.68
C CYS A 968 1.77 0.03 -4.62
N ASP A 969 1.71 1.35 -4.81
CA ASP A 969 2.51 2.04 -5.85
C ASP A 969 4.02 1.89 -5.62
N ALA A 970 4.47 2.02 -4.37
CA ALA A 970 5.88 1.83 -4.01
C ALA A 970 6.33 0.38 -4.21
N ILE A 971 5.45 -0.59 -3.92
CA ILE A 971 5.72 -2.01 -4.12
C ILE A 971 5.79 -2.33 -5.61
N ASN A 972 4.90 -1.77 -6.42
CA ASN A 972 4.91 -1.93 -7.89
C ASN A 972 6.22 -1.42 -8.48
N GLN A 973 6.70 -0.24 -8.05
CA GLN A 973 7.99 0.30 -8.49
C GLN A 973 9.14 -0.64 -8.12
N LEU A 974 9.13 -1.17 -6.89
CA LEU A 974 10.14 -2.12 -6.44
C LEU A 974 10.11 -3.43 -7.23
N ILE A 975 8.92 -3.98 -7.51
CA ILE A 975 8.75 -5.19 -8.33
C ILE A 975 9.31 -4.94 -9.73
N SER A 976 8.95 -3.82 -10.36
CA SER A 976 9.40 -3.49 -11.72
C SER A 976 10.89 -3.25 -11.84
N ALA A 977 11.54 -2.82 -10.75
CA ALA A 977 13.00 -2.67 -10.67
C ALA A 977 13.71 -3.97 -10.26
N SER A 978 12.95 -4.98 -9.83
CA SER A 978 13.50 -6.26 -9.37
C SER A 978 13.59 -7.28 -10.51
N PRO A 979 14.58 -8.17 -10.51
CA PRO A 979 14.64 -9.30 -11.44
C PRO A 979 13.55 -10.37 -11.19
N LEU A 980 12.71 -10.20 -10.16
CA LEU A 980 11.46 -10.96 -10.01
C LEU A 980 10.34 -10.47 -10.94
N ALA A 981 10.51 -9.34 -11.65
CA ALA A 981 9.52 -8.83 -12.60
C ALA A 981 9.10 -9.90 -13.62
N ASP A 982 10.05 -10.68 -14.15
CA ASP A 982 9.76 -11.74 -15.13
C ASP A 982 8.93 -12.91 -14.55
N GLN A 983 8.91 -13.07 -13.22
CA GLN A 983 8.15 -14.12 -12.53
C GLN A 983 6.80 -13.63 -12.02
N ILE A 984 6.63 -12.32 -11.84
CA ILE A 984 5.43 -11.69 -11.29
C ILE A 984 4.65 -11.06 -12.44
N THR A 985 3.69 -11.79 -13.00
CA THR A 985 2.85 -11.31 -14.10
C THR A 985 1.41 -11.06 -13.63
N PRO A 986 0.83 -9.87 -13.86
CA PRO A 986 1.49 -8.61 -14.24
C PRO A 986 2.34 -8.03 -13.09
N ASP A 987 3.31 -7.14 -13.40
CA ASP A 987 4.28 -6.48 -12.50
C ASP A 987 3.62 -5.53 -11.47
N THR A 988 2.67 -6.07 -10.73
CA THR A 988 1.82 -5.37 -9.78
C THR A 988 1.79 -6.16 -8.49
N CYS A 989 1.63 -5.44 -7.40
CA CYS A 989 1.50 -5.94 -6.04
C CYS A 989 0.26 -6.83 -5.88
N PHE A 990 -0.83 -6.49 -6.57
CA PHE A 990 -2.12 -7.16 -6.44
C PHE A 990 -2.97 -6.99 -7.70
N ASP A 991 -3.45 -8.09 -8.26
CA ASP A 991 -4.53 -8.09 -9.24
C ASP A 991 -5.41 -9.33 -9.06
N VAL A 992 -6.68 -9.25 -9.50
CA VAL A 992 -7.61 -10.37 -9.44
C VAL A 992 -8.43 -10.44 -10.73
N VAL A 993 -8.33 -11.58 -11.40
CA VAL A 993 -9.10 -11.90 -12.60
C VAL A 993 -10.20 -12.89 -12.23
N THR A 994 -11.38 -12.69 -12.79
CA THR A 994 -12.48 -13.66 -12.67
C THR A 994 -12.78 -14.29 -14.01
N GLU A 995 -12.99 -15.59 -13.99
CA GLU A 995 -13.41 -16.33 -15.18
C GLU A 995 -14.72 -17.05 -14.93
N MET A 996 -15.58 -17.02 -15.95
CA MET A 996 -16.83 -17.76 -15.98
C MET A 996 -16.57 -19.19 -16.45
N LYS A 997 -17.13 -20.18 -15.74
CA LYS A 997 -16.97 -21.61 -16.07
C LYS A 997 -18.25 -22.20 -16.65
N SER A 998 -18.17 -23.44 -17.13
CA SER A 998 -19.30 -24.13 -17.77
C SER A 998 -20.51 -24.33 -16.85
N GLY A 999 -20.30 -24.46 -15.54
CA GLY A 999 -21.38 -24.59 -14.57
C GLY A 999 -22.34 -23.40 -14.58
N TYR A 1000 -21.83 -22.18 -14.84
CA TYR A 1000 -22.66 -20.98 -14.96
C TYR A 1000 -23.71 -21.10 -16.07
N TRP A 1001 -23.29 -21.48 -17.28
CA TRP A 1001 -24.21 -21.61 -18.41
C TRP A 1001 -25.25 -22.72 -18.20
N VAL A 1002 -24.85 -23.80 -17.51
CA VAL A 1002 -25.76 -24.87 -17.10
C VAL A 1002 -26.83 -24.35 -16.13
N LEU A 1003 -26.43 -23.54 -15.14
CA LEU A 1003 -27.34 -22.95 -14.16
C LEU A 1003 -28.26 -21.89 -14.77
N VAL A 1004 -27.76 -21.06 -15.69
CA VAL A 1004 -28.58 -20.10 -16.45
C VAL A 1004 -29.65 -20.83 -17.27
N LEU A 1005 -29.28 -21.91 -17.96
CA LEU A 1005 -30.24 -22.72 -18.71
C LEU A 1005 -31.28 -23.35 -17.75
N ALA A 1006 -30.84 -23.85 -16.60
CA ALA A 1006 -31.73 -24.41 -15.58
C ALA A 1006 -32.70 -23.36 -15.01
N ALA A 1007 -32.22 -22.14 -14.74
CA ALA A 1007 -32.98 -21.00 -14.28
C ALA A 1007 -34.01 -20.55 -15.32
N PHE A 1008 -33.62 -20.50 -16.60
CA PHE A 1008 -34.53 -20.16 -17.69
C PHE A 1008 -35.64 -21.20 -17.85
N ILE A 1009 -35.30 -22.49 -17.87
CA ILE A 1009 -36.28 -23.57 -18.00
C ILE A 1009 -37.25 -23.59 -16.81
N SER A 1010 -36.73 -23.50 -15.58
CA SER A 1010 -37.57 -23.47 -14.37
C SER A 1010 -38.43 -22.22 -14.29
N GLY A 1011 -37.90 -21.04 -14.68
CA GLY A 1011 -38.65 -19.80 -14.73
C GLY A 1011 -39.81 -19.85 -15.73
N VAL A 1012 -39.57 -20.28 -16.97
CA VAL A 1012 -40.62 -20.32 -18.00
C VAL A 1012 -41.58 -21.49 -17.78
N THR A 1013 -41.06 -22.71 -17.73
CA THR A 1013 -41.88 -23.93 -17.64
C THR A 1013 -42.57 -24.03 -16.28
N GLY A 1014 -41.89 -23.61 -15.21
CA GLY A 1014 -42.43 -23.64 -13.86
C GLY A 1014 -43.61 -22.70 -13.69
N GLN A 1015 -43.55 -21.49 -14.25
CA GLN A 1015 -44.69 -20.55 -14.26
C GLN A 1015 -45.85 -21.08 -15.09
N VAL A 1016 -45.59 -21.70 -16.25
CA VAL A 1016 -46.64 -22.33 -17.08
C VAL A 1016 -47.31 -23.47 -16.31
N MET A 1017 -46.55 -24.35 -15.65
CA MET A 1017 -47.10 -25.42 -14.83
C MET A 1017 -47.91 -24.87 -13.65
N LEU A 1018 -47.38 -23.89 -12.90
CA LEU A 1018 -48.09 -23.26 -11.79
C LEU A 1018 -49.40 -22.62 -12.22
N ALA A 1019 -49.41 -21.90 -13.34
CA ALA A 1019 -50.62 -21.28 -13.89
C ALA A 1019 -51.66 -22.35 -14.29
N ARG A 1020 -51.24 -23.44 -14.94
CA ARG A 1020 -52.13 -24.55 -15.30
C ARG A 1020 -52.69 -25.26 -14.07
N CYS A 1021 -51.84 -25.55 -13.08
CA CYS A 1021 -52.26 -26.14 -11.81
C CYS A 1021 -53.25 -25.25 -11.07
N SER A 1022 -52.98 -23.94 -11.01
CA SER A 1022 -53.84 -22.96 -10.36
C SER A 1022 -55.20 -22.86 -11.07
N ASN A 1023 -55.22 -22.78 -12.40
CA ASN A 1023 -56.49 -22.69 -13.15
C ASN A 1023 -57.32 -23.97 -12.95
N ALA A 1024 -56.70 -25.16 -12.99
CA ALA A 1024 -57.44 -26.41 -12.83
C ALA A 1024 -57.99 -26.63 -11.42
N LEU A 1025 -57.29 -26.15 -10.38
CA LEU A 1025 -57.68 -26.36 -8.98
C LEU A 1025 -58.55 -25.25 -8.41
N CYS A 1026 -58.54 -24.05 -9.01
CA CYS A 1026 -59.14 -22.83 -8.47
C CYS A 1026 -60.06 -22.06 -9.44
N ALA A 1027 -60.26 -22.48 -10.71
CA ALA A 1027 -61.23 -21.84 -11.60
C ALA A 1027 -62.59 -22.57 -11.56
N VAL A 1028 -63.54 -22.06 -10.76
CA VAL A 1028 -64.96 -22.49 -10.82
C VAL A 1028 -65.94 -21.33 -11.02
N HIS A 1029 -65.53 -20.06 -11.01
CA HIS A 1029 -66.44 -18.94 -11.34
C HIS A 1029 -65.85 -18.00 -12.41
N GLN A 1030 -65.97 -18.39 -13.68
CA GLN A 1030 -66.22 -17.41 -14.74
C GLN A 1030 -67.70 -17.55 -15.11
N PRO A 1031 -68.54 -16.51 -14.93
CA PRO A 1031 -69.90 -16.54 -15.45
C PRO A 1031 -69.82 -16.75 -16.95
N HIS A 1032 -70.59 -17.73 -17.44
CA HIS A 1032 -70.65 -18.14 -18.83
C HIS A 1032 -70.65 -16.94 -19.79
N ALA A 1033 -69.66 -16.92 -20.68
CA ALA A 1033 -69.83 -16.27 -21.96
C ALA A 1033 -71.00 -16.97 -22.67
N VAL A 1034 -72.12 -16.25 -22.78
CA VAL A 1034 -73.27 -16.63 -23.59
C VAL A 1034 -72.75 -16.94 -24.99
N SER A 1035 -72.97 -18.18 -25.46
CA SER A 1035 -72.83 -18.50 -26.86
C SER A 1035 -73.89 -17.71 -27.64
N PRO A 1036 -73.55 -16.96 -28.69
CA PRO A 1036 -74.55 -16.55 -29.64
C PRO A 1036 -74.97 -17.79 -30.44
N ALA A 1037 -76.24 -18.14 -30.33
CA ALA A 1037 -76.91 -18.97 -31.32
C ALA A 1037 -76.97 -18.24 -32.67
#